data_AF-A0A803L7L0-F1
#
_entry.id   AF-A0A803L7L0-F1
#
_cell.length_a   1.000
_cell.length_b   1.000
_cell.length_c   1.000
_cell.angle_alpha   90.00
_cell.angle_beta   90.00
_cell.angle_gamma   90.00
#
_symmetry.space_group_name_H-M   'P 1'
#
loop_
_entity.id
_entity.type
_entity.pdbx_description
1 polymer ?
#
loop_
_entity_poly.entity_id
_entity_poly.type
_entity_poly.pdbx_seq_one_letter_code
_entity_poly.pdbx_strand_id
1 'polypeptide(L)'
;MWKKASKSEILRKIRNSGELKPSSNVYRWKESSQDSAKIRQILGQNSVNPRFPMLGFGRNGELLSQMSEMGGSNYMFYANPFGISGFYAQSMSCSYATAAAAEEIVTASSEEDDEIRELVDEIKKLERVKPQSIRRKEPINMVAGMTAGRYNGLRKRQIKVETEAWNEAAREYQELLADMCEQKLAPNLPYMKSLFLGWFEPLKDAIKAHQEASKVGRNRPLYGECFDELPADMMAVITMHKLMGLLMTGTGNGSTTVIQAATQIGEAIEQEAKIRKFLEKSKKKPAANNNDEDDSAKAQQRLAKKVTTLMKKQKLQQVREIVRGQDDSKPWSQDNQVKVGCKLIQLLADTAYIQPPADQLADGPPDIRPAFIHTQKTVCKESLKGVRRRYGVIECDPLVRRGLEKTARHMVIPYMPMLIPPLNWTGYDKGAYLYLPSYIMRTHGVKQQRDALKRVARDNNLYTVFEALDTLGNTKWKVNKKVLSIIDRIWASGGCLADLVDREDIPLPEEPDTDDAEEIKKWKWKVKHVKKDNAERHSQRCDTELKLAVARKMKDEEGFYYPHNLDFRGRAYPMHPHLNHLGSDLCRGILEFAEGRPLGKSGLNWLKVHVANLYAGGVDKLSYEGRIAFTENRLDDVFDSADRPLEGRRWWLTAEDPFQCLAACINLTEALRSSSPEDYLSHIPIHQDGSCNGLQHYAALGRDKLGAEAVNLVAGGKPADVYSGIAARVFEIMRGDAEKDPSIEPNAFHAKLLLNQVDRKLVKQTVMTSVYGVTYIGARDQIKRRLKERDAIVDDNELFAASCYAAKTTMTALEEMFEAARSIMGWLGDCAKIIASENQPVRWSTPLGLPVVQPYRNHGRRLVKTSLQVLTLRCDTDKVMAKRQRTAFPPNFVHSLDGSHMMMTAIACKQAGMNFAGVHDSYWTHACDVDKMNQILREKFVELYEQPILENLLESFQESFPTLQFPPLPERGDFDLREVLESPYFFN
;
A
#
# COMPACT_ATOMS: atom_id res chain seq x y z
N MET A 1 5.89 -33.00 -39.22
CA MET A 1 5.03 -33.79 -40.14
C MET A 1 3.88 -34.49 -39.38
N TRP A 2 3.35 -33.92 -38.29
CA TRP A 2 2.34 -34.57 -37.43
C TRP A 2 1.10 -33.66 -37.28
N LYS A 3 0.12 -33.82 -38.18
CA LYS A 3 -1.23 -33.21 -38.09
C LYS A 3 -2.26 -34.14 -38.75
N LYS A 4 -2.62 -35.24 -38.07
CA LYS A 4 -3.87 -36.04 -38.23
C LYS A 4 -3.80 -37.29 -37.33
N ALA A 5 -4.42 -37.21 -36.15
CA ALA A 5 -4.78 -38.36 -35.32
C ALA A 5 -6.11 -38.02 -34.61
N SER A 6 -7.04 -38.97 -34.54
CA SER A 6 -8.43 -38.67 -34.13
C SER A 6 -8.63 -38.72 -32.61
N LYS A 7 -9.44 -37.79 -32.08
CA LYS A 7 -9.96 -37.83 -30.69
C LYS A 7 -10.76 -39.11 -30.37
N SER A 8 -11.22 -39.87 -31.38
CA SER A 8 -12.01 -41.09 -31.19
C SER A 8 -11.21 -42.32 -30.71
N GLU A 9 -9.90 -42.38 -30.96
CA GLU A 9 -9.11 -43.60 -30.71
C GLU A 9 -8.83 -43.84 -29.21
N ILE A 10 -8.52 -42.75 -28.48
CA ILE A 10 -8.13 -42.79 -27.06
C ILE A 10 -9.30 -43.23 -26.17
N LEU A 11 -10.50 -42.72 -26.44
CA LEU A 11 -11.72 -43.08 -25.71
C LEU A 11 -12.12 -44.55 -25.87
N ARG A 12 -11.64 -45.24 -26.91
CA ARG A 12 -11.91 -46.68 -27.11
C ARG A 12 -11.02 -47.58 -26.24
N LYS A 13 -9.78 -47.18 -25.93
CA LYS A 13 -8.87 -47.98 -25.09
C LYS A 13 -9.26 -48.01 -23.60
N ILE A 14 -9.88 -46.94 -23.08
CA ILE A 14 -10.25 -46.83 -21.66
C ILE A 14 -11.45 -47.73 -21.28
N ARG A 15 -12.21 -48.26 -22.27
CA ARG A 15 -13.45 -49.00 -22.03
C ARG A 15 -13.31 -50.53 -21.99
N ASN A 16 -12.13 -51.08 -22.31
CA ASN A 16 -11.92 -52.50 -22.62
C ASN A 16 -10.88 -53.22 -21.74
N SER A 17 -10.66 -52.77 -20.50
CA SER A 17 -9.75 -53.44 -19.54
C SER A 17 -10.33 -53.47 -18.13
N GLY A 18 -11.38 -54.27 -17.94
CA GLY A 18 -11.97 -54.51 -16.62
C GLY A 18 -12.28 -55.99 -16.41
N GLU A 19 -11.38 -56.71 -15.74
CA GLU A 19 -11.71 -57.82 -14.85
C GLU A 19 -10.47 -58.29 -14.07
N LEU A 20 -10.56 -58.26 -12.74
CA LEU A 20 -9.88 -59.17 -11.80
C LEU A 20 -10.50 -58.97 -10.42
N LYS A 21 -10.92 -60.06 -9.76
CA LYS A 21 -11.66 -60.02 -8.48
C LYS A 21 -10.70 -60.10 -7.28
N PRO A 22 -10.98 -59.45 -6.15
CA PRO A 22 -10.19 -59.60 -4.93
C PRO A 22 -10.42 -60.97 -4.30
N SER A 23 -9.34 -61.67 -3.94
CA SER A 23 -9.38 -62.91 -3.17
C SER A 23 -9.43 -62.61 -1.66
N SER A 24 -10.29 -63.33 -0.95
CA SER A 24 -10.39 -63.27 0.52
C SER A 24 -9.37 -64.21 1.18
N ASN A 25 -8.97 -63.89 2.42
CA ASN A 25 -8.50 -64.88 3.38
C ASN A 25 -8.79 -64.39 4.81
N VAL A 26 -9.47 -65.21 5.61
CA VAL A 26 -9.89 -64.89 6.99
C VAL A 26 -9.85 -66.16 7.85
N TYR A 27 -9.05 -66.13 8.92
CA TYR A 27 -9.07 -66.99 10.11
C TYR A 27 -8.32 -66.21 11.22
N ARG A 28 -8.62 -66.29 12.53
CA ARG A 28 -9.47 -67.18 13.36
C ARG A 28 -10.09 -66.31 14.50
N TRP A 29 -11.36 -66.49 14.92
CA TRP A 29 -11.82 -67.26 16.11
C TRP A 29 -11.37 -66.72 17.49
N LYS A 30 -12.21 -66.66 18.55
CA LYS A 30 -13.67 -66.84 18.73
C LYS A 30 -14.10 -66.52 20.20
N GLU A 31 -15.35 -66.10 20.42
CA GLU A 31 -16.16 -66.23 21.69
C GLU A 31 -15.60 -65.62 23.01
N SER A 32 -16.38 -65.33 24.08
CA SER A 32 -17.82 -65.41 24.47
C SER A 32 -18.03 -64.51 25.71
N SER A 33 -19.19 -64.00 26.17
CA SER A 33 -20.64 -64.03 25.79
C SER A 33 -21.30 -62.72 26.38
N GLN A 34 -22.58 -62.48 26.74
CA GLN A 34 -23.87 -63.22 26.82
C GLN A 34 -25.10 -62.25 26.98
N ASP A 35 -26.32 -62.80 27.01
CA ASP A 35 -27.59 -62.43 27.70
C ASP A 35 -27.81 -61.04 28.36
N SER A 36 -29.03 -60.45 28.39
CA SER A 36 -30.36 -60.79 27.80
C SER A 36 -31.29 -59.54 27.79
N ALA A 37 -32.60 -59.66 27.50
CA ALA A 37 -33.49 -58.54 27.13
C ALA A 37 -34.76 -58.34 28.00
N LYS A 38 -35.27 -57.08 28.04
CA LYS A 38 -36.67 -56.59 28.26
C LYS A 38 -36.63 -55.04 28.26
N ILE A 39 -37.52 -54.21 27.68
CA ILE A 39 -38.88 -54.25 27.07
C ILE A 39 -40.09 -53.96 28.01
N ARG A 40 -40.45 -52.65 28.07
CA ARG A 40 -41.79 -52.00 28.06
C ARG A 40 -42.73 -51.97 29.30
N GLN A 41 -43.68 -51.02 29.18
CA GLN A 41 -44.95 -50.77 29.92
C GLN A 41 -44.84 -49.94 31.21
N ILE A 42 -45.79 -49.06 31.63
CA ILE A 42 -47.07 -48.46 31.11
C ILE A 42 -47.38 -47.22 32.03
N LEU A 43 -48.10 -46.10 31.78
CA LEU A 43 -48.88 -45.40 30.71
C LEU A 43 -48.65 -43.86 30.93
N GLY A 44 -49.32 -42.83 30.37
CA GLY A 44 -50.34 -42.66 29.32
C GLY A 44 -50.90 -41.20 29.27
N GLN A 45 -51.35 -40.74 28.08
CA GLN A 45 -52.27 -39.61 27.77
C GLN A 45 -52.26 -38.33 28.65
N ASN A 46 -52.03 -37.11 28.12
CA ASN A 46 -53.01 -36.37 27.30
C ASN A 46 -52.45 -35.14 26.51
N SER A 47 -53.35 -34.47 25.76
CA SER A 47 -53.19 -33.40 24.73
C SER A 47 -53.34 -31.93 25.26
N VAL A 48 -53.13 -30.78 24.54
CA VAL A 48 -52.47 -30.32 23.28
C VAL A 48 -52.50 -28.75 23.22
N ASN A 49 -51.39 -28.08 22.80
CA ASN A 49 -51.30 -26.64 22.36
C ASN A 49 -51.72 -25.52 23.37
N PRO A 50 -51.62 -24.17 23.09
CA PRO A 50 -51.30 -23.43 21.85
C PRO A 50 -50.17 -22.34 21.95
N ARG A 51 -50.30 -21.20 21.25
CA ARG A 51 -49.24 -20.23 20.83
C ARG A 51 -49.27 -18.85 21.54
N PHE A 52 -48.11 -18.18 21.68
CA PHE A 52 -47.88 -16.69 21.64
C PHE A 52 -48.61 -15.80 22.70
N PRO A 53 -48.38 -14.46 22.83
CA PRO A 53 -47.21 -13.59 22.50
C PRO A 53 -46.80 -12.53 23.60
N MET A 54 -45.73 -11.76 23.30
CA MET A 54 -45.49 -10.30 23.55
C MET A 54 -45.67 -9.54 24.90
N LEU A 55 -44.70 -8.61 25.09
CA LEU A 55 -44.76 -7.23 25.66
C LEU A 55 -45.06 -6.98 27.16
N GLY A 56 -44.35 -5.98 27.72
CA GLY A 56 -44.64 -5.36 29.03
C GLY A 56 -43.41 -4.78 29.75
N PHE A 57 -43.12 -3.48 29.58
CA PHE A 57 -42.13 -2.72 30.36
C PHE A 57 -42.85 -1.66 31.22
N GLY A 58 -42.45 -1.42 32.48
CA GLY A 58 -43.08 -0.36 33.30
C GLY A 58 -42.53 -0.09 34.70
N ARG A 59 -41.86 1.07 34.84
CA ARG A 59 -41.72 1.97 36.02
C ARG A 59 -41.06 1.53 37.35
N ASN A 60 -39.91 2.17 37.60
CA ASN A 60 -39.58 3.16 38.68
C ASN A 60 -39.80 2.91 40.19
N GLY A 61 -38.82 3.39 40.97
CA GLY A 61 -38.75 3.56 42.45
C GLY A 61 -37.31 3.28 42.93
N GLU A 62 -36.42 4.24 43.22
CA GLU A 62 -36.35 5.17 44.38
C GLU A 62 -36.02 4.46 45.73
N LEU A 63 -35.13 4.93 46.63
CA LEU A 63 -34.25 6.13 46.71
C LEU A 63 -33.15 5.93 47.82
N LEU A 64 -32.13 6.82 47.88
CA LEU A 64 -31.22 7.12 49.05
C LEU A 64 -30.24 6.00 49.53
N SER A 65 -29.06 6.24 50.15
CA SER A 65 -28.29 7.47 50.50
C SER A 65 -26.83 7.20 50.99
N GLN A 66 -25.97 8.24 50.92
CA GLN A 66 -24.84 8.61 51.82
C GLN A 66 -23.50 7.81 51.94
N MET A 67 -22.41 8.49 51.52
CA MET A 67 -21.15 8.82 52.23
C MET A 67 -20.49 7.86 53.26
N SER A 68 -19.17 7.61 53.09
CA SER A 68 -18.09 7.97 54.05
C SER A 68 -16.69 7.53 53.54
N GLU A 69 -15.63 7.72 54.33
CA GLU A 69 -14.22 7.81 53.88
C GLU A 69 -13.29 6.67 54.34
N MET A 70 -12.02 6.75 53.87
CA MET A 70 -10.78 6.15 54.41
C MET A 70 -10.56 4.62 54.37
N GLY A 71 -9.48 4.25 53.67
CA GLY A 71 -8.33 3.57 54.28
C GLY A 71 -8.47 2.10 54.71
N GLY A 72 -8.02 1.18 53.86
CA GLY A 72 -7.81 -0.21 54.26
C GLY A 72 -7.06 -1.04 53.21
N SER A 73 -5.81 -1.40 53.50
CA SER A 73 -5.07 -2.43 52.75
C SER A 73 -5.49 -3.82 53.22
N ASN A 74 -5.78 -4.74 52.29
CA ASN A 74 -5.25 -6.10 52.41
C ASN A 74 -5.32 -6.89 51.08
N TYR A 75 -4.36 -7.80 50.92
CA TYR A 75 -4.29 -8.76 49.83
C TYR A 75 -5.30 -9.90 50.03
N MET A 76 -5.96 -10.36 48.97
CA MET A 76 -6.36 -11.76 48.78
C MET A 76 -6.65 -12.06 47.31
N PHE A 77 -6.32 -13.29 46.91
CA PHE A 77 -6.39 -13.86 45.57
C PHE A 77 -7.69 -13.61 44.80
N TYR A 78 -7.57 -13.19 43.53
CA TYR A 78 -8.56 -13.50 42.50
C TYR A 78 -7.90 -14.19 41.29
N ALA A 79 -8.55 -15.24 40.80
CA ALA A 79 -8.07 -16.02 39.66
C ALA A 79 -8.09 -15.21 38.36
N ASN A 80 -7.23 -15.59 37.40
CA ASN A 80 -6.93 -14.81 36.19
C ASN A 80 -7.54 -15.44 34.91
N PRO A 81 -8.80 -15.12 34.54
CA PRO A 81 -9.33 -15.38 33.21
C PRO A 81 -8.80 -14.35 32.19
N PHE A 82 -8.97 -14.64 30.89
CA PHE A 82 -8.62 -13.77 29.74
C PHE A 82 -7.13 -13.68 29.38
N GLY A 83 -6.49 -14.85 29.22
CA GLY A 83 -5.13 -14.94 28.69
C GLY A 83 -4.96 -14.48 27.22
N ILE A 84 -3.88 -13.72 27.00
CA ILE A 84 -2.98 -13.74 25.83
C ILE A 84 -3.65 -13.69 24.43
N SER A 85 -3.62 -12.51 23.81
CA SER A 85 -3.74 -12.38 22.34
C SER A 85 -2.37 -12.12 21.72
N GLY A 86 -1.75 -13.19 21.20
CA GLY A 86 -0.51 -13.12 20.43
C GLY A 86 -0.73 -12.48 19.06
N PHE A 87 -0.52 -11.16 18.96
CA PHE A 87 -0.43 -10.46 17.68
C PHE A 87 0.96 -10.67 17.08
N TYR A 88 1.15 -11.81 16.39
CA TYR A 88 2.32 -11.98 15.52
C TYR A 88 2.47 -10.76 14.61
N ALA A 89 3.63 -10.12 14.68
CA ALA A 89 3.90 -8.89 13.98
C ALA A 89 3.73 -9.11 12.46
N GLN A 90 2.71 -8.49 11.88
CA GLN A 90 2.74 -8.22 10.45
C GLN A 90 3.90 -7.27 10.20
N SER A 91 4.91 -7.72 9.47
CA SER A 91 5.74 -6.81 8.70
C SER A 91 4.80 -5.97 7.83
N MET A 92 4.84 -4.65 7.97
CA MET A 92 4.16 -3.74 7.06
C MET A 92 4.94 -3.61 5.75
N SER A 93 5.19 -4.74 5.08
CA SER A 93 5.35 -4.75 3.64
C SER A 93 4.05 -4.21 3.06
N CYS A 94 4.04 -2.93 2.68
CA CYS A 94 2.86 -2.26 2.15
C CYS A 94 2.53 -2.88 0.79
N SER A 95 1.66 -3.87 0.77
CA SER A 95 1.26 -4.54 -0.45
C SER A 95 0.52 -3.54 -1.33
N TYR A 96 1.13 -3.17 -2.45
CA TYR A 96 0.60 -2.22 -3.43
C TYR A 96 -0.62 -2.79 -4.17
N ALA A 97 -1.72 -2.95 -3.45
CA ALA A 97 -3.03 -3.23 -4.02
C ALA A 97 -3.45 -2.04 -4.89
N THR A 98 -3.67 -2.29 -6.18
CA THR A 98 -4.15 -1.28 -7.13
C THR A 98 -5.44 -0.63 -6.63
N ALA A 99 -5.52 0.70 -6.69
CA ALA A 99 -6.69 1.43 -6.21
C ALA A 99 -7.93 1.13 -7.07
N ALA A 100 -8.81 0.29 -6.52
CA ALA A 100 -10.18 0.07 -6.99
C ALA A 100 -11.13 0.29 -5.81
N ALA A 101 -12.28 0.91 -6.06
CA ALA A 101 -13.25 1.24 -5.02
C ALA A 101 -14.65 0.73 -5.42
N ALA A 102 -15.19 -0.23 -4.66
CA ALA A 102 -16.52 -0.75 -4.90
C ALA A 102 -17.62 0.30 -4.67
N GLU A 103 -18.70 0.24 -5.46
CA GLU A 103 -19.93 1.00 -5.26
C GLU A 103 -21.11 0.02 -5.12
N GLU A 104 -21.98 0.25 -4.14
CA GLU A 104 -23.23 -0.49 -3.99
C GLU A 104 -24.40 0.46 -3.64
N ILE A 105 -25.60 -0.03 -3.91
CA ILE A 105 -26.70 0.70 -4.59
C ILE A 105 -27.55 1.55 -3.63
N VAL A 106 -28.21 2.57 -4.16
CA VAL A 106 -29.43 3.19 -3.59
C VAL A 106 -30.53 3.09 -4.65
N THR A 107 -31.78 2.87 -4.23
CA THR A 107 -32.97 2.84 -5.09
C THR A 107 -33.55 4.24 -5.26
N ALA A 108 -33.79 4.68 -6.49
CA ALA A 108 -34.50 5.92 -6.79
C ALA A 108 -36.02 5.73 -6.75
N SER A 109 -36.74 6.79 -6.38
CA SER A 109 -38.20 6.93 -6.48
C SER A 109 -38.59 7.81 -7.66
N SER A 110 -39.84 7.74 -8.09
CA SER A 110 -40.32 8.22 -9.40
C SER A 110 -40.62 9.73 -9.45
N GLU A 111 -39.61 10.58 -9.29
CA GLU A 111 -39.75 12.06 -9.33
C GLU A 111 -38.83 12.73 -10.38
N GLU A 112 -38.02 11.96 -11.13
CA GLU A 112 -36.98 12.48 -12.04
C GLU A 112 -37.49 12.99 -13.42
N ASP A 113 -38.75 12.78 -13.79
CA ASP A 113 -39.27 13.11 -15.14
C ASP A 113 -39.64 14.60 -15.35
N ASP A 114 -40.00 15.35 -14.30
CA ASP A 114 -40.44 16.76 -14.45
C ASP A 114 -39.28 17.78 -14.39
N GLU A 115 -38.21 17.54 -13.62
CA GLU A 115 -36.99 18.40 -13.63
C GLU A 115 -36.38 18.53 -15.04
N ILE A 116 -36.46 17.46 -15.83
CA ILE A 116 -35.94 17.42 -17.20
C ILE A 116 -36.65 18.43 -18.11
N ARG A 117 -37.90 18.80 -17.82
CA ARG A 117 -38.66 19.78 -18.61
C ARG A 117 -38.26 21.22 -18.32
N GLU A 118 -38.07 21.58 -17.05
CA GLU A 118 -37.65 22.95 -16.69
C GLU A 118 -36.25 23.27 -17.21
N LEU A 119 -35.30 22.33 -17.09
CA LEU A 119 -33.93 22.48 -17.61
C LEU A 119 -33.90 22.74 -19.13
N VAL A 120 -34.81 22.15 -19.90
CA VAL A 120 -34.89 22.35 -21.36
C VAL A 120 -35.37 23.76 -21.73
N ASP A 121 -36.26 24.38 -20.94
CA ASP A 121 -36.73 25.74 -21.19
C ASP A 121 -35.78 26.82 -20.64
N GLU A 122 -35.02 26.52 -19.58
CA GLU A 122 -33.95 27.40 -19.12
C GLU A 122 -32.77 27.47 -20.12
N ILE A 123 -32.41 26.35 -20.75
CA ILE A 123 -31.43 26.32 -21.85
C ILE A 123 -31.88 27.19 -23.04
N LYS A 124 -33.17 27.18 -23.40
CA LYS A 124 -33.72 28.04 -24.48
C LYS A 124 -33.65 29.54 -24.14
N LYS A 125 -33.73 29.92 -22.85
CA LYS A 125 -33.54 31.33 -22.43
C LYS A 125 -32.12 31.82 -22.71
N LEU A 126 -31.11 30.96 -22.49
CA LEU A 126 -29.69 31.32 -22.65
C LEU A 126 -29.25 31.58 -24.10
N GLU A 127 -29.96 31.03 -25.09
CA GLU A 127 -29.60 31.23 -26.52
C GLU A 127 -29.87 32.65 -27.06
N ARG A 128 -30.56 33.52 -26.31
CA ARG A 128 -30.97 34.86 -26.81
C ARG A 128 -29.94 35.98 -26.60
N VAL A 129 -28.79 35.73 -25.96
CA VAL A 129 -27.76 36.77 -25.71
C VAL A 129 -26.65 36.71 -26.78
N LYS A 130 -26.48 37.81 -27.54
CA LYS A 130 -25.43 37.92 -28.57
C LYS A 130 -24.03 37.96 -27.95
N PRO A 131 -23.01 37.32 -28.56
CA PRO A 131 -21.66 37.26 -27.99
C PRO A 131 -20.89 38.58 -28.19
N GLN A 132 -20.53 39.24 -27.09
CA GLN A 132 -19.41 40.20 -27.08
C GLN A 132 -18.06 39.47 -27.05
N SER A 133 -16.99 40.17 -27.44
CA SER A 133 -15.67 39.61 -27.75
C SER A 133 -14.84 39.25 -26.51
N ILE A 134 -15.03 38.03 -25.99
CA ILE A 134 -14.14 37.46 -24.96
C ILE A 134 -12.72 37.32 -25.54
N ARG A 135 -11.75 38.01 -24.92
CA ARG A 135 -10.32 37.92 -25.26
C ARG A 135 -9.83 36.46 -25.18
N ARG A 136 -8.94 36.07 -26.10
CA ARG A 136 -8.28 34.75 -26.08
C ARG A 136 -7.50 34.60 -24.76
N LYS A 137 -7.83 33.60 -23.94
CA LYS A 137 -6.87 33.02 -23.01
C LYS A 137 -5.98 32.03 -23.77
N GLU A 138 -4.70 32.05 -23.46
CA GLU A 138 -3.65 31.27 -24.13
C GLU A 138 -3.63 29.79 -23.66
N PRO A 139 -3.01 28.88 -24.41
CA PRO A 139 -3.04 27.46 -24.07
C PRO A 139 -2.18 27.12 -22.85
N ILE A 140 -2.76 26.24 -22.02
CA ILE A 140 -2.22 25.63 -20.80
C ILE A 140 -0.73 25.26 -20.93
N ASN A 141 0.08 25.78 -19.98
CA ASN A 141 1.41 25.35 -19.57
C ASN A 141 2.24 24.55 -20.60
N MET A 142 2.92 25.26 -21.49
CA MET A 142 4.14 24.70 -22.10
C MET A 142 5.21 24.56 -21.00
N VAL A 143 5.78 23.37 -20.84
CA VAL A 143 6.94 23.15 -19.96
C VAL A 143 8.12 23.98 -20.47
N ALA A 144 8.80 24.69 -19.57
CA ALA A 144 9.97 25.49 -19.91
C ALA A 144 11.00 24.63 -20.69
N GLY A 145 11.48 25.16 -21.81
CA GLY A 145 12.43 24.47 -22.69
C GLY A 145 11.87 23.34 -23.59
N MET A 146 10.61 22.90 -23.44
CA MET A 146 10.07 21.83 -24.29
C MET A 146 9.37 22.37 -25.55
N THR A 147 9.89 22.02 -26.73
CA THR A 147 9.27 22.40 -28.01
C THR A 147 7.92 21.70 -28.21
N ALA A 148 6.97 22.39 -28.84
CA ALA A 148 5.62 21.85 -29.09
C ALA A 148 5.63 20.55 -29.92
N GLY A 149 6.59 20.38 -30.84
CA GLY A 149 6.80 19.13 -31.56
C GLY A 149 7.20 17.97 -30.65
N ARG A 150 8.16 18.21 -29.74
CA ARG A 150 8.63 17.23 -28.75
C ARG A 150 7.52 16.84 -27.78
N TYR A 151 6.81 17.81 -27.21
CA TYR A 151 5.68 17.56 -26.32
C TYR A 151 4.61 16.69 -26.98
N ASN A 152 4.25 16.98 -28.24
CA ASN A 152 3.30 16.16 -28.99
C ASN A 152 3.83 14.73 -29.28
N GLY A 153 5.14 14.55 -29.43
CA GLY A 153 5.79 13.24 -29.52
C GLY A 153 5.67 12.43 -28.23
N LEU A 154 6.11 13.00 -27.10
CA LEU A 154 6.01 12.38 -25.78
C LEU A 154 4.56 12.10 -25.38
N ARG A 155 3.64 13.02 -25.68
CA ARG A 155 2.20 12.83 -25.44
C ARG A 155 1.61 11.69 -26.26
N LYS A 156 2.01 11.48 -27.52
CA LYS A 156 1.62 10.30 -28.30
C LYS A 156 2.12 8.99 -27.66
N ARG A 157 3.37 8.98 -27.18
CA ARG A 157 3.96 7.82 -26.46
C ARG A 157 3.20 7.54 -25.16
N GLN A 158 2.91 8.56 -24.35
CA GLN A 158 2.12 8.45 -23.12
C GLN A 158 0.73 7.85 -23.38
N ILE A 159 0.02 8.33 -24.41
CA ILE A 159 -1.29 7.78 -24.80
C ILE A 159 -1.17 6.29 -25.12
N LYS A 160 -0.19 5.89 -25.95
CA LYS A 160 0.01 4.48 -26.27
C LYS A 160 0.28 3.64 -25.01
N VAL A 161 1.16 4.10 -24.12
CA VAL A 161 1.46 3.41 -22.85
C VAL A 161 0.21 3.23 -21.98
N GLU A 162 -0.65 4.24 -21.87
CA GLU A 162 -1.88 4.14 -21.07
C GLU A 162 -2.99 3.32 -21.72
N THR A 163 -3.22 3.44 -23.04
CA THR A 163 -4.37 2.82 -23.73
C THR A 163 -4.07 1.53 -24.47
N GLU A 164 -2.80 1.17 -24.66
CA GLU A 164 -2.40 -0.04 -25.37
C GLU A 164 -1.60 -1.04 -24.52
N ALA A 165 -1.29 -0.81 -23.24
CA ALA A 165 -0.47 -1.72 -22.43
C ALA A 165 -0.88 -3.21 -22.52
N TRP A 166 -2.16 -3.53 -22.34
CA TRP A 166 -2.68 -4.90 -22.46
C TRP A 166 -2.81 -5.38 -23.92
N ASN A 167 -3.04 -4.46 -24.86
CA ASN A 167 -3.16 -4.73 -26.29
C ASN A 167 -1.80 -4.99 -26.96
N GLU A 168 -0.76 -4.30 -26.50
CA GLU A 168 0.65 -4.49 -26.86
C GLU A 168 1.14 -5.82 -26.27
N ALA A 169 0.91 -6.09 -24.98
CA ALA A 169 1.20 -7.41 -24.40
C ALA A 169 0.48 -8.57 -25.13
N ALA A 170 -0.80 -8.42 -25.50
CA ALA A 170 -1.53 -9.43 -26.26
C ALA A 170 -0.94 -9.65 -27.66
N ARG A 171 -0.52 -8.58 -28.36
CA ARG A 171 0.18 -8.67 -29.66
C ARG A 171 1.55 -9.31 -29.51
N GLU A 172 2.38 -8.88 -28.55
CA GLU A 172 3.70 -9.47 -28.29
C GLU A 172 3.62 -10.99 -28.04
N TYR A 173 2.58 -11.46 -27.34
CA TYR A 173 2.37 -12.90 -27.14
C TYR A 173 1.94 -13.62 -28.43
N GLN A 174 1.11 -13.00 -29.27
CA GLN A 174 0.66 -13.57 -30.56
C GLN A 174 1.79 -13.60 -31.60
N GLU A 175 2.54 -12.50 -31.74
CA GLU A 175 3.69 -12.36 -32.63
C GLU A 175 4.81 -13.33 -32.25
N LEU A 176 5.14 -13.42 -30.96
CA LEU A 176 6.16 -14.35 -30.47
C LEU A 176 5.74 -15.83 -30.61
N LEU A 177 4.45 -16.15 -30.49
CA LEU A 177 3.92 -17.48 -30.79
C LEU A 177 4.05 -17.81 -32.29
N ALA A 178 3.77 -16.84 -33.18
CA ALA A 178 3.97 -17.00 -34.62
C ALA A 178 5.45 -17.23 -34.96
N ASP A 179 6.36 -16.38 -34.46
CA ASP A 179 7.82 -16.55 -34.60
C ASP A 179 8.29 -17.93 -34.13
N MET A 180 7.82 -18.39 -32.97
CA MET A 180 8.15 -19.74 -32.47
C MET A 180 7.63 -20.86 -33.37
N CYS A 181 6.46 -20.70 -33.98
CA CYS A 181 5.88 -21.68 -34.90
C CYS A 181 6.61 -21.73 -36.25
N GLU A 182 7.02 -20.58 -36.78
CA GLU A 182 7.73 -20.47 -38.06
C GLU A 182 9.21 -20.88 -37.93
N GLN A 183 9.91 -20.31 -36.95
CA GLN A 183 11.35 -20.50 -36.76
C GLN A 183 11.69 -21.79 -35.99
N LYS A 184 10.67 -22.50 -35.44
CA LYS A 184 10.80 -23.74 -34.65
C LYS A 184 11.66 -23.62 -33.38
N LEU A 185 11.83 -22.40 -32.85
CA LEU A 185 12.76 -22.07 -31.75
C LEU A 185 12.29 -22.49 -30.34
N ALA A 186 11.60 -23.63 -30.22
CA ALA A 186 11.15 -24.19 -28.95
C ALA A 186 12.25 -24.34 -27.87
N PRO A 187 13.50 -24.79 -28.16
CA PRO A 187 14.49 -25.05 -27.11
C PRO A 187 15.23 -23.80 -26.59
N ASN A 188 15.12 -22.64 -27.27
CA ASN A 188 16.00 -21.49 -27.00
C ASN A 188 15.34 -20.37 -26.17
N LEU A 189 14.04 -20.47 -25.84
CA LEU A 189 13.41 -19.55 -24.89
C LEU A 189 13.77 -19.93 -23.45
N PRO A 190 13.93 -18.96 -22.54
CA PRO A 190 13.90 -19.24 -21.10
C PRO A 190 12.58 -19.96 -20.76
N TYR A 191 12.67 -21.17 -20.20
CA TYR A 191 11.57 -22.14 -20.00
C TYR A 191 10.23 -21.57 -19.53
N MET A 192 10.24 -20.53 -18.70
CA MET A 192 9.02 -19.84 -18.26
C MET A 192 8.31 -19.05 -19.35
N LYS A 193 9.05 -18.43 -20.27
CA LYS A 193 8.46 -17.67 -21.39
C LYS A 193 7.72 -18.63 -22.32
N SER A 194 8.27 -19.82 -22.59
CA SER A 194 7.59 -20.87 -23.35
C SER A 194 6.39 -21.48 -22.59
N LEU A 195 6.44 -21.64 -21.26
CA LEU A 195 5.25 -22.04 -20.48
C LEU A 195 4.11 -21.00 -20.59
N PHE A 196 4.39 -19.71 -20.38
CA PHE A 196 3.36 -18.67 -20.47
C PHE A 196 2.72 -18.61 -21.88
N LEU A 197 3.52 -18.70 -22.95
CA LEU A 197 3.02 -18.73 -24.33
C LEU A 197 2.20 -19.99 -24.59
N GLY A 198 2.64 -21.15 -24.07
CA GLY A 198 1.91 -22.41 -24.15
C GLY A 198 0.57 -22.44 -23.39
N TRP A 199 0.40 -21.58 -22.36
CA TRP A 199 -0.89 -21.43 -21.66
C TRP A 199 -1.85 -20.45 -22.35
N PHE A 200 -1.32 -19.50 -23.13
CA PHE A 200 -2.12 -18.41 -23.69
C PHE A 200 -3.18 -18.89 -24.68
N GLU A 201 -2.84 -19.73 -25.67
CA GLU A 201 -3.83 -20.21 -26.63
C GLU A 201 -4.91 -21.12 -26.01
N PRO A 202 -4.58 -22.14 -25.19
CA PRO A 202 -5.59 -22.94 -24.50
C PRO A 202 -6.54 -22.12 -23.64
N LEU A 203 -6.03 -21.10 -22.92
CA LEU A 203 -6.86 -20.23 -22.09
C LEU A 203 -7.76 -19.32 -22.93
N LYS A 204 -7.21 -18.66 -23.96
CA LYS A 204 -7.93 -17.82 -24.93
C LYS A 204 -9.11 -18.59 -25.54
N ASP A 205 -8.87 -19.81 -26.02
CA ASP A 205 -9.90 -20.63 -26.65
C ASP A 205 -10.95 -21.13 -25.65
N ALA A 206 -10.54 -21.46 -24.41
CA ALA A 206 -11.46 -21.85 -23.35
C ALA A 206 -12.35 -20.68 -22.86
N ILE A 207 -11.81 -19.46 -22.78
CA ILE A 207 -12.57 -18.23 -22.49
C ILE A 207 -13.56 -17.93 -23.63
N LYS A 208 -13.11 -18.00 -24.88
CA LYS A 208 -13.97 -17.80 -26.06
C LYS A 208 -15.12 -18.81 -26.11
N ALA A 209 -14.83 -20.10 -25.91
CA ALA A 209 -15.85 -21.14 -25.83
C ALA A 209 -16.87 -20.89 -24.69
N HIS A 210 -16.43 -20.29 -23.57
CA HIS A 210 -17.33 -19.90 -22.49
C HIS A 210 -18.21 -18.68 -22.85
N GLN A 211 -17.67 -17.68 -23.55
CA GLN A 211 -18.43 -16.54 -24.10
C GLN A 211 -19.46 -17.00 -25.13
N GLU A 212 -19.13 -17.97 -25.99
CA GLU A 212 -20.05 -18.53 -27.00
C GLU A 212 -21.15 -19.36 -26.32
N ALA A 213 -20.80 -20.25 -25.39
CA ALA A 213 -21.79 -21.05 -24.64
C ALA A 213 -22.76 -20.16 -23.81
N SER A 214 -22.26 -19.04 -23.26
CA SER A 214 -23.08 -18.10 -22.48
C SER A 214 -24.10 -17.32 -23.30
N LYS A 215 -23.99 -17.32 -24.64
CA LYS A 215 -24.94 -16.66 -25.56
C LYS A 215 -26.04 -17.59 -26.07
N VAL A 216 -25.85 -18.91 -25.97
CA VAL A 216 -26.77 -19.93 -26.54
C VAL A 216 -27.64 -20.60 -25.46
N GLY A 217 -27.21 -20.61 -24.19
CA GLY A 217 -27.91 -21.29 -23.11
C GLY A 217 -29.10 -20.52 -22.52
N ARG A 218 -30.24 -21.20 -22.30
CA ARG A 218 -31.41 -20.65 -21.57
C ARG A 218 -31.11 -20.21 -20.13
N ASN A 219 -30.00 -20.67 -19.54
CA ASN A 219 -29.52 -20.28 -18.21
C ASN A 219 -28.24 -19.42 -18.33
N ARG A 220 -28.32 -18.23 -18.96
CA ARG A 220 -27.20 -17.28 -18.96
C ARG A 220 -26.89 -16.86 -17.52
N PRO A 221 -25.64 -16.97 -17.04
CA PRO A 221 -25.30 -16.53 -15.70
C PRO A 221 -25.41 -15.01 -15.57
N LEU A 222 -25.78 -14.50 -14.39
CA LEU A 222 -25.92 -13.05 -14.12
C LEU A 222 -24.62 -12.22 -14.26
N TYR A 223 -23.47 -12.88 -14.42
CA TYR A 223 -22.19 -12.25 -14.74
C TYR A 223 -21.80 -12.39 -16.22
N GLY A 224 -22.61 -13.08 -17.04
CA GLY A 224 -22.32 -13.36 -18.44
C GLY A 224 -22.25 -12.11 -19.31
N GLU A 225 -23.05 -11.08 -18.99
CA GLU A 225 -22.98 -9.76 -19.63
C GLU A 225 -21.64 -9.08 -19.37
N CYS A 226 -21.21 -9.04 -18.10
CA CYS A 226 -19.88 -8.60 -17.70
C CYS A 226 -18.75 -9.41 -18.40
N PHE A 227 -18.94 -10.72 -18.55
CA PHE A 227 -17.96 -11.62 -19.18
C PHE A 227 -17.85 -11.43 -20.71
N ASP A 228 -18.83 -10.81 -21.34
CA ASP A 228 -18.87 -10.53 -22.79
C ASP A 228 -18.30 -9.15 -23.17
N GLU A 229 -17.96 -8.28 -22.20
CA GLU A 229 -17.53 -6.90 -22.47
C GLU A 229 -16.08 -6.76 -22.99
N LEU A 230 -15.28 -7.83 -22.91
CA LEU A 230 -13.86 -7.83 -23.27
C LEU A 230 -13.49 -9.10 -24.07
N PRO A 231 -12.69 -9.02 -25.14
CA PRO A 231 -12.26 -10.20 -25.88
C PRO A 231 -11.40 -11.18 -25.09
N ALA A 232 -11.50 -12.47 -25.47
CA ALA A 232 -10.90 -13.59 -24.77
C ALA A 232 -9.37 -13.57 -24.68
N ASP A 233 -8.67 -12.95 -25.63
CA ASP A 233 -7.22 -12.77 -25.61
C ASP A 233 -6.78 -11.76 -24.53
N MET A 234 -7.44 -10.59 -24.47
CA MET A 234 -7.22 -9.60 -23.41
C MET A 234 -7.56 -10.17 -22.03
N MET A 235 -8.66 -10.92 -21.92
CA MET A 235 -9.03 -11.62 -20.68
C MET A 235 -7.97 -12.65 -20.27
N ALA A 236 -7.41 -13.42 -21.20
CA ALA A 236 -6.35 -14.39 -20.92
C ALA A 236 -5.08 -13.70 -20.39
N VAL A 237 -4.59 -12.66 -21.09
CA VAL A 237 -3.41 -11.89 -20.67
C VAL A 237 -3.60 -11.29 -19.28
N ILE A 238 -4.74 -10.61 -19.03
CA ILE A 238 -5.02 -9.98 -17.73
C ILE A 238 -5.10 -11.02 -16.61
N THR A 239 -5.78 -12.16 -16.85
CA THR A 239 -5.91 -13.26 -15.88
C THR A 239 -4.54 -13.84 -15.49
N MET A 240 -3.71 -14.15 -16.49
CA MET A 240 -2.36 -14.69 -16.27
C MET A 240 -1.51 -13.71 -15.46
N HIS A 241 -1.35 -12.47 -15.92
CA HIS A 241 -0.48 -11.49 -15.26
C HIS A 241 -0.97 -11.13 -13.86
N LYS A 242 -2.28 -10.90 -13.66
CA LYS A 242 -2.83 -10.58 -12.32
C LYS A 242 -2.67 -11.73 -11.34
N LEU A 243 -2.86 -12.99 -11.76
CA LEU A 243 -2.60 -14.14 -10.90
C LEU A 243 -1.09 -14.28 -10.58
N MET A 244 -0.20 -14.08 -11.56
CA MET A 244 1.24 -14.22 -11.34
C MET A 244 1.79 -13.14 -10.40
N GLY A 245 1.39 -11.88 -10.57
CA GLY A 245 1.75 -10.80 -9.65
C GLY A 245 1.26 -11.06 -8.22
N LEU A 246 0.11 -11.70 -8.04
CA LEU A 246 -0.42 -12.13 -6.75
C LEU A 246 0.27 -13.36 -6.15
N LEU A 247 0.95 -14.17 -6.96
CA LEU A 247 1.77 -15.29 -6.50
C LEU A 247 3.19 -14.83 -6.13
N MET A 248 3.74 -13.85 -6.85
CA MET A 248 4.99 -13.15 -6.53
C MET A 248 4.91 -12.37 -5.21
N THR A 249 3.75 -11.77 -4.91
CA THR A 249 3.50 -10.96 -3.71
C THR A 249 2.73 -11.70 -2.61
N GLY A 250 2.53 -13.01 -2.76
CA GLY A 250 1.75 -13.84 -1.84
C GLY A 250 2.51 -14.16 -0.55
N THR A 251 1.84 -14.08 0.60
CA THR A 251 2.43 -14.31 1.94
C THR A 251 2.69 -15.79 2.29
N GLY A 252 2.87 -16.64 1.30
CA GLY A 252 3.19 -18.06 1.47
C GLY A 252 3.63 -18.69 0.16
N ASN A 253 4.55 -19.67 0.26
CA ASN A 253 5.35 -20.30 -0.79
C ASN A 253 4.59 -20.54 -2.12
N GLY A 254 4.56 -19.55 -3.02
CA GLY A 254 3.84 -19.65 -4.30
C GLY A 254 2.32 -19.85 -4.15
N SER A 255 1.67 -19.23 -3.17
CA SER A 255 0.21 -19.37 -2.99
C SER A 255 -0.51 -18.07 -2.62
N THR A 256 -1.68 -17.86 -3.21
CA THR A 256 -2.55 -16.69 -2.98
C THR A 256 -3.98 -17.11 -2.63
N THR A 257 -4.75 -16.26 -1.94
CA THR A 257 -6.13 -16.61 -1.56
C THR A 257 -7.08 -16.43 -2.75
N VAL A 258 -8.01 -17.38 -2.94
CA VAL A 258 -8.96 -17.33 -4.08
C VAL A 258 -9.81 -16.06 -4.05
N ILE A 259 -10.14 -15.53 -2.86
CA ILE A 259 -10.87 -14.26 -2.72
C ILE A 259 -10.06 -13.11 -3.33
N GLN A 260 -8.80 -12.95 -2.91
CA GLN A 260 -7.93 -11.86 -3.37
C GLN A 260 -7.67 -11.94 -4.89
N ALA A 261 -7.43 -13.15 -5.41
CA ALA A 261 -7.25 -13.36 -6.84
C ALA A 261 -8.54 -13.08 -7.64
N ALA A 262 -9.69 -13.57 -7.20
CA ALA A 262 -10.95 -13.37 -7.90
C ALA A 262 -11.38 -11.91 -7.92
N THR A 263 -11.23 -11.17 -6.81
CA THR A 263 -11.52 -9.73 -6.76
C THR A 263 -10.60 -8.95 -7.69
N GLN A 264 -9.28 -9.07 -7.58
CA GLN A 264 -8.35 -8.25 -8.37
C GLN A 264 -8.33 -8.57 -9.87
N ILE A 265 -8.66 -9.82 -10.25
CA ILE A 265 -8.86 -10.17 -11.67
C ILE A 265 -10.18 -9.55 -12.15
N GLY A 266 -11.28 -9.70 -11.42
CA GLY A 266 -12.58 -9.13 -11.78
C GLY A 266 -12.55 -7.60 -11.95
N GLU A 267 -11.94 -6.89 -11.00
CA GLU A 267 -11.73 -5.44 -11.04
C GLU A 267 -10.89 -5.01 -12.26
N ALA A 268 -9.86 -5.79 -12.62
CA ALA A 268 -9.00 -5.48 -13.77
C ALA A 268 -9.71 -5.67 -15.11
N ILE A 269 -10.55 -6.70 -15.25
CA ILE A 269 -11.37 -6.89 -16.45
C ILE A 269 -12.40 -5.76 -16.58
N GLU A 270 -13.06 -5.36 -15.48
CA GLU A 270 -14.02 -4.25 -15.49
C GLU A 270 -13.35 -2.92 -15.91
N GLN A 271 -12.15 -2.63 -15.40
CA GLN A 271 -11.39 -1.43 -15.76
C GLN A 271 -11.05 -1.40 -17.25
N GLU A 272 -10.54 -2.49 -17.81
CA GLU A 272 -10.20 -2.56 -19.24
C GLU A 272 -11.46 -2.51 -20.13
N ALA A 273 -12.56 -3.17 -19.73
CA ALA A 273 -13.83 -3.10 -20.43
C ALA A 273 -14.38 -1.66 -20.52
N LYS A 274 -14.23 -0.86 -19.45
CA LYS A 274 -14.61 0.57 -19.46
C LYS A 274 -13.70 1.41 -20.37
N ILE A 275 -12.38 1.24 -20.27
CA ILE A 275 -11.39 1.92 -21.15
C ILE A 275 -11.70 1.60 -22.62
N ARG A 276 -11.95 0.32 -22.93
CA ARG A 276 -12.34 -0.14 -24.27
C ARG A 276 -13.64 0.48 -24.76
N LYS A 277 -14.73 0.44 -23.97
CA LYS A 277 -16.03 1.04 -24.32
C LYS A 277 -15.89 2.53 -24.66
N PHE A 278 -15.14 3.28 -23.85
CA PHE A 278 -14.83 4.69 -24.08
C PHE A 278 -14.09 4.90 -25.41
N LEU A 279 -13.06 4.08 -25.70
CA LEU A 279 -12.30 4.16 -26.95
C LEU A 279 -13.14 3.78 -28.17
N GLU A 280 -14.01 2.78 -28.08
CA GLU A 280 -14.91 2.38 -29.18
C GLU A 280 -15.98 3.44 -29.46
N LYS A 281 -16.59 4.03 -28.41
CA LYS A 281 -17.46 5.21 -28.54
C LYS A 281 -16.77 6.34 -29.30
N SER A 282 -15.46 6.55 -29.08
CA SER A 282 -14.69 7.62 -29.77
C SER A 282 -14.34 7.33 -31.25
N LYS A 283 -14.42 6.07 -31.70
CA LYS A 283 -13.96 5.65 -33.04
C LYS A 283 -15.05 5.52 -34.11
N LYS A 284 -16.34 5.48 -33.74
CA LYS A 284 -17.45 5.30 -34.70
C LYS A 284 -17.71 6.56 -35.54
N LYS A 285 -17.38 6.52 -36.83
CA LYS A 285 -18.02 7.37 -37.85
C LYS A 285 -19.46 6.86 -38.09
N PRO A 286 -20.45 7.72 -38.37
CA PRO A 286 -21.76 7.26 -38.82
C PRO A 286 -21.66 6.69 -40.25
N ALA A 287 -22.18 5.48 -40.44
CA ALA A 287 -22.63 5.00 -41.74
C ALA A 287 -24.01 5.61 -42.06
N ALA A 288 -24.43 5.56 -43.32
CA ALA A 288 -25.75 6.03 -43.74
C ALA A 288 -26.78 4.89 -43.76
N ASN A 289 -28.05 5.25 -43.60
CA ASN A 289 -29.26 4.42 -43.71
C ASN A 289 -29.45 3.39 -42.56
N ASN A 290 -30.66 3.07 -42.08
CA ASN A 290 -32.02 3.48 -42.47
C ASN A 290 -32.74 4.27 -41.35
N ASN A 291 -33.99 4.65 -41.58
CA ASN A 291 -34.76 5.64 -40.79
C ASN A 291 -35.55 5.05 -39.59
N ASP A 292 -36.23 5.95 -38.87
CA ASP A 292 -37.41 5.73 -38.01
C ASP A 292 -37.23 5.42 -36.50
N GLU A 293 -36.07 5.78 -35.91
CA GLU A 293 -35.92 6.07 -34.46
C GLU A 293 -35.28 7.47 -34.22
N ASP A 294 -35.61 8.42 -35.10
CA ASP A 294 -34.65 9.41 -35.57
C ASP A 294 -34.71 10.78 -34.87
N ASP A 295 -34.94 10.88 -33.55
CA ASP A 295 -34.76 12.15 -32.81
C ASP A 295 -33.73 12.06 -31.68
N SER A 296 -33.76 11.02 -30.85
CA SER A 296 -32.67 10.71 -29.93
C SER A 296 -31.36 10.45 -30.70
N ALA A 297 -31.45 9.68 -31.80
CA ALA A 297 -30.34 9.45 -32.72
C ALA A 297 -29.84 10.75 -33.36
N LYS A 298 -30.71 11.67 -33.79
CA LYS A 298 -30.31 13.01 -34.30
C LYS A 298 -29.61 13.83 -33.23
N ALA A 299 -30.09 13.83 -31.98
CA ALA A 299 -29.48 14.56 -30.88
C ALA A 299 -28.05 14.06 -30.60
N GLN A 300 -27.87 12.74 -30.45
CA GLN A 300 -26.55 12.13 -30.30
C GLN A 300 -25.66 12.32 -31.54
N GLN A 301 -26.20 12.30 -32.76
CA GLN A 301 -25.42 12.53 -33.98
C GLN A 301 -24.95 14.00 -34.10
N ARG A 302 -25.79 14.98 -33.70
CA ARG A 302 -25.39 16.39 -33.56
C ARG A 302 -24.31 16.54 -32.50
N LEU A 303 -24.44 15.85 -31.37
CA LEU A 303 -23.48 15.85 -30.26
C LEU A 303 -22.13 15.23 -30.68
N ALA A 304 -22.13 14.09 -31.37
CA ALA A 304 -20.93 13.45 -31.92
C ALA A 304 -20.24 14.30 -32.99
N LYS A 305 -21.00 15.01 -33.84
CA LYS A 305 -20.45 16.02 -34.77
C LYS A 305 -19.82 17.19 -34.02
N LYS A 306 -20.43 17.67 -32.93
CA LYS A 306 -19.87 18.70 -32.02
C LYS A 306 -18.56 18.22 -31.37
N VAL A 307 -18.54 17.02 -30.79
CA VAL A 307 -17.34 16.36 -30.22
C VAL A 307 -16.24 16.22 -31.27
N THR A 308 -16.52 15.64 -32.44
CA THR A 308 -15.52 15.46 -33.51
C THR A 308 -14.92 16.80 -33.96
N THR A 309 -15.75 17.85 -34.03
CA THR A 309 -15.30 19.21 -34.37
C THR A 309 -14.45 19.83 -33.26
N LEU A 310 -14.80 19.61 -31.99
CA LEU A 310 -14.03 20.06 -30.83
C LEU A 310 -12.70 19.29 -30.70
N MET A 311 -12.65 17.99 -30.98
CA MET A 311 -11.42 17.19 -31.06
C MET A 311 -10.49 17.70 -32.17
N LYS A 312 -11.02 17.95 -33.38
CA LYS A 312 -10.26 18.58 -34.47
C LYS A 312 -9.75 19.99 -34.12
N LYS A 313 -10.49 20.74 -33.30
CA LYS A 313 -10.10 22.05 -32.76
C LYS A 313 -9.35 21.97 -31.41
N GLN A 314 -8.90 20.78 -31.01
CA GLN A 314 -8.14 20.48 -29.79
C GLN A 314 -8.80 20.91 -28.45
N LYS A 315 -10.11 21.22 -28.44
CA LYS A 315 -10.88 21.64 -27.26
C LYS A 315 -11.29 20.46 -26.38
N LEU A 316 -10.31 19.74 -25.85
CA LEU A 316 -10.48 18.47 -25.12
C LEU A 316 -11.34 18.58 -23.84
N GLN A 317 -11.36 19.74 -23.17
CA GLN A 317 -12.17 19.94 -21.97
C GLN A 317 -13.68 19.91 -22.27
N GLN A 318 -14.11 20.64 -23.31
CA GLN A 318 -15.50 20.64 -23.78
C GLN A 318 -15.93 19.28 -24.35
N VAL A 319 -14.98 18.49 -24.87
CA VAL A 319 -15.24 17.08 -25.25
C VAL A 319 -15.49 16.22 -24.01
N ARG A 320 -14.68 16.36 -22.95
CA ARG A 320 -14.82 15.59 -21.71
C ARG A 320 -16.11 15.92 -20.96
N GLU A 321 -16.55 17.17 -20.97
CA GLU A 321 -17.85 17.58 -20.42
C GLU A 321 -19.01 16.89 -21.16
N ILE A 322 -19.01 16.94 -22.49
CA ILE A 322 -20.03 16.31 -23.34
C ILE A 322 -20.06 14.78 -23.18
N VAL A 323 -18.91 14.12 -23.08
CA VAL A 323 -18.84 12.66 -22.93
C VAL A 323 -19.21 12.20 -21.50
N ARG A 324 -18.89 13.00 -20.46
CA ARG A 324 -19.23 12.66 -19.07
C ARG A 324 -20.75 12.70 -18.82
N GLY A 325 -21.50 13.49 -19.58
CA GLY A 325 -22.98 13.46 -19.57
C GLY A 325 -23.62 12.35 -20.42
N GLN A 326 -22.88 11.31 -20.84
CA GLN A 326 -23.37 10.18 -21.63
C GLN A 326 -22.70 8.82 -21.29
N ASP A 327 -22.26 8.63 -20.04
CA ASP A 327 -21.57 7.40 -19.63
C ASP A 327 -21.95 6.87 -18.25
N ASP A 328 -23.25 6.92 -17.93
CA ASP A 328 -23.89 6.46 -16.69
C ASP A 328 -23.90 4.92 -16.53
N SER A 329 -22.95 4.22 -17.15
CA SER A 329 -22.85 2.76 -17.08
C SER A 329 -22.42 2.31 -15.69
N LYS A 330 -23.41 1.84 -14.93
CA LYS A 330 -23.30 1.39 -13.54
C LYS A 330 -22.12 0.41 -13.35
N PRO A 331 -21.26 0.59 -12.33
CA PRO A 331 -20.15 -0.33 -12.07
C PRO A 331 -20.66 -1.74 -11.77
N TRP A 332 -19.82 -2.75 -12.04
CA TRP A 332 -20.15 -4.13 -11.74
C TRP A 332 -20.28 -4.32 -10.22
N SER A 333 -21.21 -5.17 -9.79
CA SER A 333 -21.29 -5.56 -8.39
C SER A 333 -20.04 -6.37 -7.99
N GLN A 334 -19.62 -6.27 -6.73
CA GLN A 334 -18.51 -7.08 -6.21
C GLN A 334 -18.78 -8.59 -6.40
N ASP A 335 -20.06 -8.97 -6.32
CA ASP A 335 -20.56 -10.30 -6.64
C ASP A 335 -20.27 -10.73 -8.09
N ASN A 336 -20.39 -9.84 -9.08
CA ASN A 336 -20.09 -10.13 -10.48
C ASN A 336 -18.58 -10.12 -10.75
N GLN A 337 -17.83 -9.14 -10.24
CA GLN A 337 -16.36 -9.11 -10.31
C GLN A 337 -15.77 -10.44 -9.82
N VAL A 338 -16.17 -10.90 -8.63
CA VAL A 338 -15.68 -12.12 -8.01
C VAL A 338 -16.10 -13.39 -8.77
N LYS A 339 -17.28 -13.42 -9.40
CA LYS A 339 -17.72 -14.55 -10.24
C LYS A 339 -16.93 -14.62 -11.55
N VAL A 340 -16.72 -13.49 -12.23
CA VAL A 340 -15.86 -13.38 -13.43
C VAL A 340 -14.44 -13.84 -13.09
N GLY A 341 -13.83 -13.30 -12.03
CA GLY A 341 -12.48 -13.67 -11.59
C GLY A 341 -12.35 -15.15 -11.22
N CYS A 342 -13.28 -15.71 -10.44
CA CYS A 342 -13.27 -17.16 -10.15
C CYS A 342 -13.41 -18.02 -11.41
N LYS A 343 -14.20 -17.59 -12.40
CA LYS A 343 -14.35 -18.37 -13.63
C LYS A 343 -13.09 -18.32 -14.50
N LEU A 344 -12.43 -17.16 -14.57
CA LEU A 344 -11.14 -17.01 -15.26
C LEU A 344 -10.02 -17.82 -14.60
N ILE A 345 -9.92 -17.79 -13.27
CA ILE A 345 -8.98 -18.63 -12.50
C ILE A 345 -9.25 -20.12 -12.76
N GLN A 346 -10.52 -20.54 -12.79
CA GLN A 346 -10.87 -21.93 -13.11
C GLN A 346 -10.40 -22.31 -14.51
N LEU A 347 -10.73 -21.51 -15.53
CA LEU A 347 -10.33 -21.78 -16.91
C LEU A 347 -8.80 -21.85 -17.06
N LEU A 348 -8.04 -20.99 -16.36
CA LEU A 348 -6.58 -21.05 -16.33
C LEU A 348 -6.06 -22.33 -15.64
N ALA A 349 -6.64 -22.76 -14.53
CA ALA A 349 -6.25 -24.00 -13.86
C ALA A 349 -6.62 -25.26 -14.68
N ASP A 350 -7.74 -25.22 -15.41
CA ASP A 350 -8.20 -26.28 -16.30
C ASP A 350 -7.36 -26.40 -17.59
N THR A 351 -6.53 -25.40 -17.94
CA THR A 351 -5.76 -25.36 -19.21
C THR A 351 -4.24 -25.20 -19.07
N ALA A 352 -3.74 -24.64 -17.96
CA ALA A 352 -2.30 -24.41 -17.77
C ALA A 352 -1.60 -25.64 -17.19
N TYR A 353 -0.91 -26.38 -18.05
CA TYR A 353 -0.06 -27.52 -17.67
C TYR A 353 1.42 -27.19 -17.84
N ILE A 354 2.24 -27.82 -17.00
CA ILE A 354 3.68 -27.85 -17.16
C ILE A 354 4.01 -28.89 -18.23
N GLN A 355 4.88 -28.52 -19.16
CA GLN A 355 5.48 -29.45 -20.11
C GLN A 355 6.74 -30.06 -19.47
N PRO A 356 7.04 -31.35 -19.72
CA PRO A 356 8.23 -31.99 -19.19
C PRO A 356 9.51 -31.23 -19.60
N PRO A 357 10.56 -31.21 -18.75
CA PRO A 357 11.86 -30.66 -19.10
C PRO A 357 12.45 -31.34 -20.34
N ALA A 358 13.21 -30.60 -21.15
CA ALA A 358 13.82 -31.11 -22.40
C ALA A 358 14.90 -32.19 -22.15
N ASP A 359 15.34 -32.29 -20.90
CA ASP A 359 16.30 -33.22 -20.31
C ASP A 359 15.66 -34.52 -19.75
N GLN A 360 14.34 -34.70 -19.86
CA GLN A 360 13.71 -35.98 -19.48
C GLN A 360 14.09 -37.11 -20.45
N LEU A 361 14.63 -38.21 -19.92
CA LEU A 361 14.94 -39.43 -20.69
C LEU A 361 13.69 -40.04 -21.35
N ALA A 362 13.83 -40.47 -22.61
CA ALA A 362 12.73 -40.83 -23.50
C ALA A 362 11.90 -42.06 -23.07
N ASP A 363 12.40 -42.91 -22.16
CA ASP A 363 11.69 -44.08 -21.63
C ASP A 363 10.72 -43.74 -20.48
N GLY A 364 10.70 -42.49 -20.00
CA GLY A 364 9.77 -42.04 -18.97
C GLY A 364 8.41 -41.58 -19.52
N PRO A 365 7.28 -41.84 -18.81
CA PRO A 365 6.02 -41.14 -19.12
C PRO A 365 6.20 -39.63 -18.89
N PRO A 366 5.59 -38.77 -19.72
CA PRO A 366 5.81 -37.32 -19.64
C PRO A 366 5.19 -36.73 -18.38
N ASP A 367 5.96 -35.94 -17.62
CA ASP A 367 5.53 -35.28 -16.37
C ASP A 367 4.58 -34.08 -16.63
N ILE A 368 3.39 -34.36 -17.15
CA ILE A 368 2.35 -33.37 -17.43
C ILE A 368 1.52 -33.15 -16.17
N ARG A 369 1.84 -32.09 -15.42
CA ARG A 369 1.16 -31.72 -14.17
C ARG A 369 0.63 -30.28 -14.21
N PRO A 370 -0.50 -29.97 -13.55
CA PRO A 370 -1.13 -28.66 -13.63
C PRO A 370 -0.24 -27.58 -13.00
N ALA A 371 -0.11 -26.44 -13.67
CA ALA A 371 0.70 -25.31 -13.21
C ALA A 371 0.10 -24.60 -11.99
N PHE A 372 -1.22 -24.69 -11.82
CA PHE A 372 -1.99 -24.07 -10.74
C PHE A 372 -2.99 -25.05 -10.15
N ILE A 373 -3.04 -25.17 -8.82
CA ILE A 373 -3.94 -26.09 -8.11
C ILE A 373 -4.75 -25.30 -7.07
N HIS A 374 -6.06 -25.52 -7.03
CA HIS A 374 -6.93 -25.02 -5.98
C HIS A 374 -6.93 -26.00 -4.79
N THR A 375 -6.35 -25.59 -3.66
CA THR A 375 -6.27 -26.41 -2.43
C THR A 375 -6.95 -25.72 -1.25
N GLN A 376 -7.34 -26.47 -0.21
CA GLN A 376 -7.87 -25.90 1.03
C GLN A 376 -6.82 -25.93 2.15
N LYS A 377 -6.20 -24.79 2.44
CA LYS A 377 -5.29 -24.67 3.59
C LYS A 377 -6.10 -24.52 4.88
N THR A 378 -5.67 -25.25 5.92
CA THR A 378 -6.19 -25.13 7.28
C THR A 378 -5.18 -24.38 8.13
N VAL A 379 -5.53 -23.18 8.60
CA VAL A 379 -4.72 -22.47 9.61
C VAL A 379 -5.32 -22.71 11.00
N CYS A 380 -4.53 -23.34 11.86
CA CYS A 380 -4.72 -23.26 13.30
C CYS A 380 -4.23 -21.88 13.76
N LYS A 381 -5.12 -21.05 14.30
CA LYS A 381 -4.68 -19.89 15.08
C LYS A 381 -4.32 -20.37 16.48
N GLU A 382 -3.06 -20.24 16.85
CA GLU A 382 -2.55 -20.61 18.19
C GLU A 382 -3.32 -19.91 19.32
N SER A 383 -3.78 -18.68 19.08
CA SER A 383 -4.63 -17.90 20.00
C SER A 383 -6.08 -18.42 20.16
N LEU A 384 -6.49 -19.48 19.48
CA LEU A 384 -7.85 -20.05 19.52
C LEU A 384 -7.78 -21.58 19.41
N LYS A 385 -7.40 -22.25 20.51
CA LYS A 385 -7.44 -23.72 20.64
C LYS A 385 -8.79 -24.25 20.13
N GLY A 386 -8.76 -25.04 19.05
CA GLY A 386 -9.92 -25.67 18.42
C GLY A 386 -10.44 -25.02 17.13
N VAL A 387 -10.28 -23.71 16.90
CA VAL A 387 -10.92 -23.01 15.76
C VAL A 387 -10.11 -23.15 14.46
N ARG A 388 -10.12 -24.35 13.88
CA ARG A 388 -9.55 -24.65 12.56
C ARG A 388 -10.36 -23.93 11.46
N ARG A 389 -9.80 -22.88 10.87
CA ARG A 389 -10.40 -22.23 9.69
C ARG A 389 -9.75 -22.74 8.40
N ARG A 390 -10.58 -23.31 7.53
CA ARG A 390 -10.21 -23.65 6.14
C ARG A 390 -10.47 -22.45 5.23
N TYR A 391 -9.60 -22.26 4.25
CA TYR A 391 -9.76 -21.30 3.16
C TYR A 391 -9.13 -21.86 1.88
N GLY A 392 -9.80 -21.66 0.74
CA GLY A 392 -9.23 -22.04 -0.55
C GLY A 392 -8.13 -21.08 -1.00
N VAL A 393 -7.03 -21.64 -1.46
CA VAL A 393 -5.90 -20.93 -2.09
C VAL A 393 -5.67 -21.47 -3.51
N ILE A 394 -5.10 -20.63 -4.37
CA ILE A 394 -4.43 -21.11 -5.57
C ILE A 394 -2.95 -21.23 -5.24
N GLU A 395 -2.38 -22.40 -5.48
CA GLU A 395 -0.94 -22.67 -5.37
C GLU A 395 -0.37 -22.84 -6.78
N CYS A 396 0.82 -22.28 -7.04
CA CYS A 396 1.57 -22.57 -8.25
C CYS A 396 2.66 -23.63 -7.99
N ASP A 397 3.03 -24.35 -9.05
CA ASP A 397 4.09 -25.35 -8.96
C ASP A 397 5.46 -24.78 -8.56
N PRO A 398 6.33 -25.52 -7.84
CA PRO A 398 7.69 -25.08 -7.55
C PRO A 398 8.54 -24.69 -8.77
N LEU A 399 8.34 -25.29 -9.95
CA LEU A 399 9.00 -24.83 -11.19
C LEU A 399 8.51 -23.43 -11.59
N VAL A 400 7.20 -23.21 -11.56
CA VAL A 400 6.59 -21.91 -11.83
C VAL A 400 7.07 -20.88 -10.80
N ARG A 401 7.10 -21.22 -9.51
CA ARG A 401 7.61 -20.36 -8.43
C ARG A 401 9.06 -19.94 -8.66
N ARG A 402 9.99 -20.87 -8.92
CA ARG A 402 11.40 -20.55 -9.25
C ARG A 402 11.51 -19.69 -10.52
N GLY A 403 10.56 -19.87 -11.43
CA GLY A 403 10.45 -19.10 -12.65
C GLY A 403 9.99 -17.65 -12.49
N LEU A 404 9.10 -17.38 -11.52
CA LEU A 404 8.41 -16.09 -11.37
C LEU A 404 9.39 -14.91 -11.25
N GLU A 405 10.49 -15.09 -10.52
CA GLU A 405 11.57 -14.09 -10.37
C GLU A 405 12.12 -13.64 -11.74
N LYS A 406 12.45 -14.61 -12.61
CA LYS A 406 13.02 -14.38 -13.94
C LYS A 406 12.00 -13.84 -14.95
N THR A 407 10.70 -13.95 -14.65
CA THR A 407 9.60 -13.35 -15.43
C THR A 407 9.12 -12.01 -14.91
N ALA A 408 9.58 -11.53 -13.75
CA ALA A 408 9.14 -10.25 -13.16
C ALA A 408 9.24 -9.07 -14.15
N ARG A 409 10.33 -9.01 -14.91
CA ARG A 409 10.59 -8.04 -15.99
C ARG A 409 9.61 -8.06 -17.18
N HIS A 410 8.79 -9.10 -17.29
CA HIS A 410 7.76 -9.27 -18.34
C HIS A 410 6.34 -8.96 -17.83
N MET A 411 6.20 -8.52 -16.57
CA MET A 411 4.92 -8.11 -16.01
C MET A 411 4.42 -6.80 -16.62
N VAL A 412 3.17 -6.79 -17.10
CA VAL A 412 2.49 -5.56 -17.53
C VAL A 412 2.21 -4.68 -16.31
N ILE A 413 2.79 -3.47 -16.31
CA ILE A 413 2.58 -2.43 -15.30
C ILE A 413 1.79 -1.30 -15.98
N PRO A 414 0.48 -1.12 -15.70
CA PRO A 414 -0.32 -0.09 -16.37
C PRO A 414 0.05 1.33 -15.95
N TYR A 415 0.16 1.58 -14.64
CA TYR A 415 0.49 2.88 -14.06
C TYR A 415 2.01 3.13 -14.09
N MET A 416 2.59 3.32 -15.28
CA MET A 416 4.00 3.73 -15.47
C MET A 416 4.20 5.22 -15.13
N PRO A 417 5.43 5.66 -14.75
CA PRO A 417 5.72 7.10 -14.60
C PRO A 417 5.47 7.84 -15.93
N MET A 418 4.91 9.04 -15.86
CA MET A 418 4.41 9.75 -17.04
C MET A 418 5.55 10.44 -17.82
N LEU A 419 5.52 10.34 -19.15
CA LEU A 419 6.49 11.01 -20.05
C LEU A 419 6.22 12.50 -20.28
N ILE A 420 5.13 13.02 -19.70
CA ILE A 420 4.69 14.42 -19.75
C ILE A 420 4.12 14.80 -18.38
N PRO A 421 3.99 16.10 -18.06
CA PRO A 421 3.28 16.56 -16.86
C PRO A 421 1.93 15.85 -16.65
N PRO A 422 1.58 15.50 -15.41
CA PRO A 422 0.26 14.95 -15.09
C PRO A 422 -0.86 15.95 -15.37
N LEU A 423 -2.09 15.45 -15.46
CA LEU A 423 -3.28 16.31 -15.46
C LEU A 423 -3.53 16.89 -14.07
N ASN A 424 -3.70 18.21 -14.01
CA ASN A 424 -4.11 18.91 -12.80
C ASN A 424 -5.39 18.33 -12.16
N TRP A 425 -5.40 18.24 -10.83
CA TRP A 425 -6.55 17.82 -10.06
C TRP A 425 -7.67 18.87 -10.10
N THR A 426 -8.89 18.41 -10.42
CA THR A 426 -10.09 19.24 -10.63
C THR A 426 -11.36 18.57 -10.09
N GLY A 427 -11.19 17.61 -9.17
CA GLY A 427 -12.25 16.82 -8.56
C GLY A 427 -11.79 15.41 -8.16
N TYR A 428 -12.65 14.70 -7.42
CA TYR A 428 -12.38 13.37 -6.85
C TYR A 428 -11.77 12.35 -7.83
N ASP A 429 -12.27 12.34 -9.07
CA ASP A 429 -11.95 11.42 -10.17
C ASP A 429 -11.30 12.13 -11.38
N LYS A 430 -10.71 13.31 -11.18
CA LYS A 430 -10.28 14.20 -12.27
C LYS A 430 -8.87 14.75 -12.04
N GLY A 431 -7.86 14.01 -12.44
CA GLY A 431 -6.45 14.43 -12.37
C GLY A 431 -5.50 13.27 -12.69
N ALA A 432 -4.21 13.47 -12.47
CA ALA A 432 -3.14 12.51 -12.69
C ALA A 432 -3.02 12.00 -14.15
N TYR A 433 -3.49 10.79 -14.46
CA TYR A 433 -3.24 10.12 -15.75
C TYR A 433 -4.17 10.62 -16.87
N LEU A 434 -3.78 10.42 -18.13
CA LEU A 434 -4.55 10.92 -19.29
C LEU A 434 -5.87 10.16 -19.51
N TYR A 435 -5.85 8.84 -19.28
CA TYR A 435 -6.93 7.87 -19.51
C TYR A 435 -7.08 6.85 -18.37
N LEU A 436 -6.01 6.53 -17.63
CA LEU A 436 -6.10 5.57 -16.52
C LEU A 436 -6.95 6.12 -15.35
N PRO A 437 -7.88 5.33 -14.77
CA PRO A 437 -8.70 5.75 -13.64
C PRO A 437 -7.87 6.30 -12.48
N SER A 438 -8.12 7.55 -12.12
CA SER A 438 -7.31 8.29 -11.14
C SER A 438 -8.19 8.91 -10.07
N TYR A 439 -7.95 8.52 -8.81
CA TYR A 439 -8.71 9.00 -7.65
C TYR A 439 -7.80 9.72 -6.67
N ILE A 440 -8.26 10.87 -6.16
CA ILE A 440 -7.49 11.72 -5.24
C ILE A 440 -7.19 11.04 -3.91
N MET A 441 -8.02 10.09 -3.46
CA MET A 441 -7.86 9.39 -2.18
C MET A 441 -7.94 7.87 -2.32
N ARG A 442 -7.01 7.17 -1.67
CA ARG A 442 -6.98 5.71 -1.49
C ARG A 442 -8.05 5.28 -0.47
N THR A 443 -9.31 5.32 -0.87
CA THR A 443 -10.46 5.01 0.01
C THR A 443 -10.63 3.52 0.32
N HIS A 444 -9.91 2.62 -0.36
CA HIS A 444 -10.02 1.16 -0.23
C HIS A 444 -11.47 0.61 -0.28
N GLY A 445 -12.35 1.29 -1.02
CA GLY A 445 -13.77 0.93 -1.17
C GLY A 445 -14.73 1.54 -0.13
N VAL A 446 -14.23 2.30 0.85
CA VAL A 446 -15.04 2.89 1.93
C VAL A 446 -15.95 3.99 1.39
N LYS A 447 -17.24 3.66 1.23
CA LYS A 447 -18.26 4.54 0.64
C LYS A 447 -18.32 5.92 1.32
N GLN A 448 -18.27 5.99 2.65
CA GLN A 448 -18.40 7.25 3.39
C GLN A 448 -17.23 8.24 3.14
N GLN A 449 -16.01 7.76 2.88
CA GLN A 449 -14.87 8.63 2.54
C GLN A 449 -15.04 9.24 1.15
N ARG A 450 -15.37 8.41 0.16
CA ARG A 450 -15.69 8.85 -1.20
C ARG A 450 -16.87 9.83 -1.22
N ASP A 451 -17.92 9.56 -0.47
CA ASP A 451 -19.14 10.35 -0.49
C ASP A 451 -19.00 11.65 0.34
N ALA A 452 -18.00 11.74 1.22
CA ALA A 452 -17.54 13.02 1.79
C ALA A 452 -16.77 13.85 0.75
N LEU A 453 -15.76 13.26 0.08
CA LEU A 453 -14.99 13.95 -0.95
C LEU A 453 -15.83 14.39 -2.15
N LYS A 454 -16.75 13.54 -2.64
CA LYS A 454 -17.67 13.86 -3.74
C LYS A 454 -18.60 15.05 -3.43
N ARG A 455 -18.78 15.41 -2.15
CA ARG A 455 -19.50 16.64 -1.73
C ARG A 455 -18.55 17.84 -1.71
N VAL A 456 -17.52 17.83 -0.86
CA VAL A 456 -16.59 18.97 -0.69
C VAL A 456 -15.88 19.37 -2.00
N ALA A 457 -15.68 18.42 -2.92
CA ALA A 457 -15.14 18.70 -4.27
C ALA A 457 -16.11 19.39 -5.25
N ARG A 458 -17.42 19.45 -4.96
CA ARG A 458 -18.41 20.25 -5.70
C ARG A 458 -18.37 21.70 -5.26
N ASP A 459 -18.20 21.91 -3.96
CA ASP A 459 -18.17 23.22 -3.30
C ASP A 459 -16.82 23.95 -3.53
N ASN A 460 -15.93 23.38 -4.35
CA ASN A 460 -14.58 23.85 -4.71
C ASN A 460 -13.57 23.99 -3.53
N ASN A 461 -13.97 23.58 -2.32
CA ASN A 461 -13.20 23.69 -1.07
C ASN A 461 -11.95 22.78 -0.95
N LEU A 462 -11.49 22.18 -2.06
CA LEU A 462 -10.28 21.34 -2.11
C LEU A 462 -9.16 21.93 -2.99
N TYR A 463 -9.29 23.19 -3.45
CA TYR A 463 -8.33 23.81 -4.37
C TYR A 463 -6.87 23.71 -3.90
N THR A 464 -6.59 24.03 -2.63
CA THR A 464 -5.24 23.97 -2.06
C THR A 464 -4.68 22.54 -2.06
N VAL A 465 -5.51 21.54 -1.79
CA VAL A 465 -5.13 20.12 -1.83
C VAL A 465 -4.83 19.68 -3.27
N PHE A 466 -5.63 20.13 -4.24
CA PHE A 466 -5.38 19.88 -5.67
C PHE A 466 -4.05 20.52 -6.08
N GLU A 467 -3.80 21.78 -5.71
CA GLU A 467 -2.56 22.48 -6.07
C GLU A 467 -1.32 21.82 -5.46
N ALA A 468 -1.37 21.35 -4.22
CA ALA A 468 -0.24 20.65 -3.61
C ALA A 468 0.07 19.31 -4.30
N LEU A 469 -0.97 18.52 -4.64
CA LEU A 469 -0.81 17.26 -5.38
C LEU A 469 -0.30 17.50 -6.81
N ASP A 470 -0.77 18.56 -7.47
CA ASP A 470 -0.27 18.98 -8.77
C ASP A 470 1.20 19.42 -8.69
N THR A 471 1.57 20.11 -7.61
CA THR A 471 2.95 20.56 -7.37
C THR A 471 3.88 19.36 -7.23
N LEU A 472 3.58 18.42 -6.33
CA LEU A 472 4.31 17.15 -6.18
C LEU A 472 4.31 16.32 -7.48
N GLY A 473 3.23 16.39 -8.25
CA GLY A 473 3.09 15.70 -9.54
C GLY A 473 3.92 16.28 -10.68
N ASN A 474 4.19 17.59 -10.65
CA ASN A 474 4.93 18.29 -11.70
C ASN A 474 6.46 18.29 -11.47
N THR A 475 6.95 17.87 -10.31
CA THR A 475 8.39 17.66 -10.08
C THR A 475 8.92 16.57 -11.02
N LYS A 476 9.91 16.93 -11.84
CA LYS A 476 10.43 16.10 -12.94
C LYS A 476 11.67 15.31 -12.51
N TRP A 477 11.65 14.01 -12.74
CA TRP A 477 12.69 13.05 -12.31
C TRP A 477 13.40 12.42 -13.50
N LYS A 478 14.65 11.98 -13.30
CA LYS A 478 15.39 11.10 -14.21
C LYS A 478 16.08 9.97 -13.45
N VAL A 479 16.63 9.02 -14.19
CA VAL A 479 17.41 7.89 -13.65
C VAL A 479 18.89 8.27 -13.61
N ASN A 480 19.52 8.17 -12.43
CA ASN A 480 20.97 8.24 -12.31
C ASN A 480 21.60 7.00 -12.96
N LYS A 481 22.16 7.17 -14.17
CA LYS A 481 22.70 6.06 -14.96
C LYS A 481 23.94 5.42 -14.34
N LYS A 482 24.72 6.16 -13.54
CA LYS A 482 25.93 5.65 -12.89
C LYS A 482 25.57 4.69 -11.76
N VAL A 483 24.70 5.11 -10.85
CA VAL A 483 24.21 4.30 -9.73
C VAL A 483 23.44 3.08 -10.24
N LEU A 484 22.55 3.24 -11.24
CA LEU A 484 21.87 2.09 -11.87
C LEU A 484 22.86 1.08 -12.48
N SER A 485 23.94 1.55 -13.13
CA SER A 485 24.95 0.65 -13.70
C SER A 485 25.69 -0.15 -12.62
N ILE A 486 26.02 0.47 -11.49
CA ILE A 486 26.68 -0.18 -10.35
C ILE A 486 25.73 -1.22 -9.71
N ILE A 487 24.45 -0.88 -9.56
CA ILE A 487 23.41 -1.80 -9.07
C ILE A 487 23.19 -2.98 -10.03
N ASP A 488 23.11 -2.75 -11.34
CA ASP A 488 22.99 -3.82 -12.33
C ASP A 488 24.22 -4.76 -12.31
N ARG A 489 25.43 -4.25 -12.01
CA ARG A 489 26.63 -5.07 -11.78
C ARG A 489 26.53 -5.92 -10.51
N ILE A 490 26.19 -5.33 -9.37
CA ILE A 490 26.00 -6.07 -8.09
C ILE A 490 24.92 -7.14 -8.24
N TRP A 491 23.80 -6.79 -8.90
CA TRP A 491 22.70 -7.70 -9.14
C TRP A 491 23.10 -8.84 -10.09
N ALA A 492 23.90 -8.56 -11.12
CA ALA A 492 24.45 -9.60 -12.00
C ALA A 492 25.43 -10.55 -11.26
N SER A 493 26.18 -10.06 -10.27
CA SER A 493 27.14 -10.87 -9.50
C SER A 493 26.55 -11.66 -8.31
N GLY A 494 25.23 -11.60 -8.07
CA GLY A 494 24.56 -12.38 -7.02
C GLY A 494 23.78 -11.58 -5.97
N GLY A 495 23.81 -10.24 -6.01
CA GLY A 495 23.23 -9.41 -4.95
C GLY A 495 24.09 -9.43 -3.68
N CYS A 496 23.45 -9.53 -2.51
CA CYS A 496 24.08 -9.66 -1.18
C CYS A 496 25.06 -8.53 -0.80
N LEU A 497 24.86 -7.31 -1.32
CA LEU A 497 25.69 -6.13 -1.04
C LEU A 497 24.79 -4.88 -1.00
N ALA A 498 25.07 -3.93 -0.10
CA ALA A 498 24.25 -2.73 0.12
C ALA A 498 22.74 -3.06 0.28
N ASP A 499 22.43 -3.97 1.21
CA ASP A 499 21.10 -4.51 1.51
C ASP A 499 20.30 -5.07 0.31
N LEU A 500 20.93 -5.26 -0.86
CA LEU A 500 20.34 -6.05 -1.93
C LEU A 500 20.28 -7.52 -1.51
N VAL A 501 19.08 -8.08 -1.59
CA VAL A 501 18.80 -9.49 -1.29
C VAL A 501 19.72 -10.44 -2.08
N ASP A 502 20.16 -11.49 -1.40
CA ASP A 502 20.90 -12.62 -1.97
C ASP A 502 20.05 -13.35 -3.02
N ARG A 503 20.62 -13.54 -4.22
CA ARG A 503 19.95 -14.17 -5.35
C ARG A 503 19.66 -15.65 -5.17
N GLU A 504 20.34 -16.34 -4.25
CA GLU A 504 20.13 -17.76 -3.99
C GLU A 504 19.25 -18.03 -2.74
N ASP A 505 18.70 -19.24 -2.69
CA ASP A 505 17.97 -19.76 -1.53
C ASP A 505 18.96 -20.38 -0.52
N ILE A 506 18.76 -20.12 0.78
CA ILE A 506 19.52 -20.77 1.85
C ILE A 506 19.29 -22.30 1.76
N PRO A 507 20.33 -23.15 1.79
CA PRO A 507 20.15 -24.59 1.76
C PRO A 507 19.31 -25.07 2.95
N LEU A 508 18.41 -26.02 2.71
CA LEU A 508 17.65 -26.67 3.78
C LEU A 508 18.62 -27.48 4.66
N PRO A 509 18.48 -27.45 5.99
CA PRO A 509 19.30 -28.29 6.86
C PRO A 509 18.96 -29.77 6.61
N GLU A 510 20.00 -30.60 6.55
CA GLU A 510 19.88 -32.06 6.42
C GLU A 510 19.08 -32.66 7.59
N GLU A 511 18.33 -33.73 7.31
CA GLU A 511 17.55 -34.44 8.33
C GLU A 511 18.53 -35.24 9.21
N PRO A 512 18.53 -35.04 10.55
CA PRO A 512 19.50 -35.70 11.42
C PRO A 512 19.22 -37.20 11.51
N ASP A 513 20.27 -38.02 11.45
CA ASP A 513 20.21 -39.48 11.58
C ASP A 513 20.07 -39.86 13.07
N THR A 514 18.87 -39.65 13.61
CA THR A 514 18.55 -39.71 15.04
C THR A 514 17.07 -40.03 15.24
N ASP A 515 16.76 -40.86 16.24
CA ASP A 515 15.37 -41.09 16.69
C ASP A 515 14.94 -40.10 17.80
N ASP A 516 15.80 -39.16 18.25
CA ASP A 516 15.42 -38.19 19.28
C ASP A 516 14.31 -37.25 18.80
N ALA A 517 13.14 -37.38 19.42
CA ALA A 517 11.98 -36.54 19.16
C ALA A 517 12.25 -35.04 19.38
N GLU A 518 13.16 -34.64 20.27
CA GLU A 518 13.53 -33.24 20.48
C GLU A 518 14.51 -32.73 19.41
N GLU A 519 15.49 -33.52 18.97
CA GLU A 519 16.38 -33.19 17.85
C GLU A 519 15.63 -33.12 16.51
N ILE A 520 14.81 -34.13 16.19
CA ILE A 520 13.89 -34.13 15.04
C ILE A 520 12.97 -32.90 15.06
N LYS A 521 12.50 -32.49 16.23
CA LYS A 521 11.67 -31.29 16.44
C LYS A 521 12.48 -30.01 16.21
N LYS A 522 13.69 -29.88 16.76
CA LYS A 522 14.62 -28.76 16.51
C LYS A 522 14.91 -28.63 15.01
N TRP A 523 15.19 -29.75 14.32
CA TRP A 523 15.35 -29.78 12.87
C TRP A 523 14.08 -29.30 12.14
N LYS A 524 12.89 -29.81 12.49
CA LYS A 524 11.61 -29.36 11.89
C LYS A 524 11.36 -27.86 12.09
N TRP A 525 11.78 -27.27 13.23
CA TRP A 525 11.77 -25.82 13.42
C TRP A 525 12.80 -25.09 12.55
N LYS A 526 14.03 -25.59 12.44
CA LYS A 526 15.09 -25.04 11.56
C LYS A 526 14.67 -25.06 10.09
N VAL A 527 14.12 -26.17 9.59
CA VAL A 527 13.52 -26.29 8.25
C VAL A 527 12.39 -25.30 8.03
N LYS A 528 11.51 -25.11 9.03
CA LYS A 528 10.40 -24.14 8.97
C LYS A 528 10.90 -22.70 8.90
N HIS A 529 11.98 -22.37 9.63
CA HIS A 529 12.64 -21.06 9.59
C HIS A 529 13.26 -20.81 8.21
N VAL A 530 14.14 -21.69 7.73
CA VAL A 530 14.80 -21.54 6.42
C VAL A 530 13.78 -21.47 5.26
N LYS A 531 12.69 -22.25 5.31
CA LYS A 531 11.59 -22.18 4.33
C LYS A 531 10.81 -20.87 4.36
N LYS A 532 10.74 -20.18 5.51
CA LYS A 532 10.16 -18.84 5.63
C LYS A 532 11.12 -17.81 5.03
N ASP A 533 12.39 -17.87 5.38
CA ASP A 533 13.38 -16.86 4.99
C ASP A 533 13.63 -16.88 3.47
N ASN A 534 13.65 -18.08 2.86
CA ASN A 534 13.69 -18.22 1.39
C ASN A 534 12.41 -17.72 0.69
N ALA A 535 11.26 -17.73 1.37
CA ALA A 535 10.03 -17.14 0.85
C ALA A 535 10.07 -15.60 0.94
N GLU A 536 10.64 -15.04 2.01
CA GLU A 536 10.84 -13.60 2.17
C GLU A 536 11.91 -13.07 1.19
N ARG A 537 13.04 -13.76 1.03
CA ARG A 537 14.06 -13.49 -0.01
C ARG A 537 13.44 -13.50 -1.41
N HIS A 538 12.70 -14.54 -1.79
CA HIS A 538 12.01 -14.63 -3.07
C HIS A 538 11.10 -13.43 -3.36
N SER A 539 10.35 -12.97 -2.36
CA SER A 539 9.50 -11.78 -2.48
C SER A 539 10.33 -10.51 -2.71
N GLN A 540 11.45 -10.34 -1.99
CA GLN A 540 12.38 -9.23 -2.18
C GLN A 540 13.03 -9.27 -3.58
N ARG A 541 13.42 -10.45 -4.08
CA ARG A 541 14.00 -10.61 -5.42
C ARG A 541 13.02 -10.20 -6.53
N CYS A 542 11.75 -10.56 -6.36
CA CYS A 542 10.67 -10.15 -7.27
C CYS A 542 10.46 -8.62 -7.27
N ASP A 543 10.48 -7.98 -6.10
CA ASP A 543 10.35 -6.53 -5.95
C ASP A 543 11.57 -5.77 -6.56
N THR A 544 12.79 -6.25 -6.31
CA THR A 544 14.02 -5.70 -6.91
C THR A 544 13.99 -5.78 -8.44
N GLU A 545 13.63 -6.92 -9.04
CA GLU A 545 13.53 -7.01 -10.51
C GLU A 545 12.40 -6.15 -11.09
N LEU A 546 11.29 -5.93 -10.39
CA LEU A 546 10.24 -4.99 -10.82
C LEU A 546 10.74 -3.54 -10.80
N LYS A 547 11.43 -3.13 -9.72
CA LYS A 547 12.08 -1.80 -9.61
C LYS A 547 13.10 -1.58 -10.71
N LEU A 548 13.99 -2.56 -10.92
CA LEU A 548 15.03 -2.48 -11.96
C LEU A 548 14.45 -2.56 -13.37
N ALA A 549 13.38 -3.32 -13.62
CA ALA A 549 12.70 -3.32 -14.92
C ALA A 549 12.11 -1.94 -15.27
N VAL A 550 11.53 -1.23 -14.29
CA VAL A 550 11.09 0.16 -14.50
C VAL A 550 12.28 1.09 -14.70
N ALA A 551 13.34 1.01 -13.88
CA ALA A 551 14.53 1.83 -14.01
C ALA A 551 15.18 1.67 -15.39
N ARG A 552 15.43 0.42 -15.82
CA ARG A 552 16.00 0.07 -17.14
C ARG A 552 15.13 0.53 -18.31
N LYS A 553 13.81 0.62 -18.14
CA LYS A 553 12.85 1.12 -19.16
C LYS A 553 12.78 2.65 -19.23
N MET A 554 12.95 3.35 -18.09
CA MET A 554 12.91 4.81 -18.02
C MET A 554 14.29 5.47 -18.21
N LYS A 555 15.39 4.71 -18.18
CA LYS A 555 16.77 5.24 -18.15
C LYS A 555 17.15 6.17 -19.30
N ASP A 556 16.51 6.04 -20.47
CA ASP A 556 16.85 6.80 -21.68
C ASP A 556 15.83 7.92 -22.00
N GLU A 557 14.86 8.14 -21.11
CA GLU A 557 14.05 9.36 -21.11
C GLU A 557 14.82 10.52 -20.46
N GLU A 558 14.73 11.73 -21.01
CA GLU A 558 15.28 12.95 -20.38
C GLU A 558 14.60 13.30 -19.04
N GLY A 559 13.42 12.75 -18.81
CA GLY A 559 12.77 12.78 -17.51
C GLY A 559 11.27 12.49 -17.58
N PHE A 560 10.72 12.16 -16.43
CA PHE A 560 9.37 11.65 -16.23
C PHE A 560 8.78 12.17 -14.92
N TYR A 561 7.48 11.99 -14.74
CA TYR A 561 6.69 12.58 -13.67
C TYR A 561 5.95 11.49 -12.87
N TYR A 562 5.74 11.76 -11.59
CA TYR A 562 5.00 10.88 -10.68
C TYR A 562 3.70 11.54 -10.25
N PRO A 563 2.55 11.18 -10.82
CA PRO A 563 1.27 11.68 -10.30
C PRO A 563 1.07 11.22 -8.86
N HIS A 564 0.64 12.14 -7.99
CA HIS A 564 0.40 11.88 -6.57
C HIS A 564 -1.10 11.76 -6.26
N ASN A 565 -1.41 10.93 -5.27
CA ASN A 565 -2.70 10.92 -4.59
C ASN A 565 -2.53 10.68 -3.08
N LEU A 566 -3.61 10.83 -2.32
CA LEU A 566 -3.61 10.79 -0.86
C LEU A 566 -4.03 9.43 -0.31
N ASP A 567 -3.66 9.14 0.94
CA ASP A 567 -4.46 8.24 1.78
C ASP A 567 -5.67 8.96 2.40
N PHE A 568 -6.43 8.28 3.26
CA PHE A 568 -7.61 8.86 3.90
C PHE A 568 -7.32 9.95 4.95
N ARG A 569 -6.05 10.13 5.35
CA ARG A 569 -5.60 11.06 6.40
C ARG A 569 -5.10 12.38 5.80
N GLY A 570 -4.60 12.32 4.57
CA GLY A 570 -4.03 13.48 3.85
C GLY A 570 -2.53 13.33 3.56
N ARG A 571 -1.90 12.19 3.82
CA ARG A 571 -0.51 11.95 3.38
C ARG A 571 -0.48 11.64 1.88
N ALA A 572 0.42 12.30 1.16
CA ALA A 572 0.61 12.11 -0.28
C ALA A 572 1.52 10.91 -0.62
N TYR A 573 1.24 10.28 -1.76
CA TYR A 573 1.94 9.11 -2.28
C TYR A 573 1.96 9.11 -3.82
N PRO A 574 3.09 8.77 -4.47
CA PRO A 574 3.14 8.46 -5.89
C PRO A 574 2.17 7.33 -6.26
N MET A 575 1.51 7.45 -7.42
CA MET A 575 0.60 6.44 -7.94
C MET A 575 1.31 5.26 -8.62
N HIS A 576 2.56 5.43 -9.09
CA HIS A 576 3.37 4.32 -9.59
C HIS A 576 3.95 3.51 -8.41
N PRO A 577 3.69 2.19 -8.30
CA PRO A 577 3.98 1.45 -7.08
C PRO A 577 5.43 0.98 -6.90
N HIS A 578 6.21 0.75 -7.97
CA HIS A 578 7.49 0.03 -7.85
C HIS A 578 8.70 0.96 -7.66
N LEU A 579 9.09 1.70 -8.70
CA LEU A 579 10.19 2.66 -8.65
C LEU A 579 9.63 4.07 -8.42
N ASN A 580 9.74 4.59 -7.21
CA ASN A 580 9.40 5.96 -6.83
C ASN A 580 10.24 6.41 -5.63
N HIS A 581 10.27 7.73 -5.35
CA HIS A 581 11.14 8.32 -4.32
C HIS A 581 10.70 8.02 -2.87
N LEU A 582 9.45 7.58 -2.63
CA LEU A 582 9.01 7.06 -1.32
C LEU A 582 9.52 5.61 -1.07
N GLY A 583 10.23 5.01 -2.03
CA GLY A 583 10.79 3.66 -1.91
C GLY A 583 12.00 3.55 -0.96
N SER A 584 12.54 2.34 -0.93
CA SER A 584 13.82 1.96 -0.30
C SER A 584 15.01 2.74 -0.87
N ASP A 585 16.15 2.77 -0.18
CA ASP A 585 17.43 3.35 -0.62
C ASP A 585 17.77 3.09 -2.10
N LEU A 586 17.65 1.83 -2.54
CA LEU A 586 17.71 1.40 -3.94
C LEU A 586 16.91 2.29 -4.92
N CYS A 587 15.68 2.66 -4.59
CA CYS A 587 14.85 3.52 -5.43
C CYS A 587 15.30 4.98 -5.39
N ARG A 588 15.83 5.44 -4.24
CA ARG A 588 16.24 6.82 -4.02
C ARG A 588 17.58 7.12 -4.69
N GLY A 589 18.59 6.27 -4.51
CA GLY A 589 19.88 6.39 -5.21
C GLY A 589 19.78 6.25 -6.74
N ILE A 590 18.73 5.60 -7.26
CA ILE A 590 18.42 5.54 -8.70
C ILE A 590 17.77 6.84 -9.22
N LEU A 591 17.13 7.66 -8.38
CA LEU A 591 16.28 8.77 -8.79
C LEU A 591 16.88 10.13 -8.43
N GLU A 592 17.02 11.00 -9.43
CA GLU A 592 17.51 12.37 -9.29
C GLU A 592 16.59 13.36 -10.03
N PHE A 593 16.67 14.66 -9.74
CA PHE A 593 15.87 15.65 -10.45
C PHE A 593 16.34 15.76 -11.92
N ALA A 594 15.40 15.82 -12.87
CA ALA A 594 15.71 15.90 -14.29
C ALA A 594 16.32 17.25 -14.67
N GLU A 595 15.80 18.32 -14.09
CA GLU A 595 16.43 19.64 -14.07
C GLU A 595 17.59 19.64 -13.08
N GLY A 596 18.60 20.48 -13.32
CA GLY A 596 19.75 20.67 -12.44
C GLY A 596 19.94 22.14 -12.11
N ARG A 597 20.54 22.44 -10.96
CA ARG A 597 20.83 23.81 -10.51
C ARG A 597 22.30 23.95 -10.11
N PRO A 598 22.94 25.12 -10.34
CA PRO A 598 24.29 25.36 -9.83
C PRO A 598 24.27 25.28 -8.31
N LEU A 599 25.28 24.66 -7.71
CA LEU A 599 25.34 24.49 -6.25
C LEU A 599 25.41 25.83 -5.50
N GLY A 600 26.20 26.78 -5.99
CA GLY A 600 26.63 27.95 -5.24
C GLY A 600 27.39 27.59 -3.95
N LYS A 601 27.74 28.62 -3.17
CA LYS A 601 28.48 28.46 -1.91
C LYS A 601 27.75 27.61 -0.88
N SER A 602 26.44 27.86 -0.71
CA SER A 602 25.64 27.12 0.26
C SER A 602 25.39 25.69 -0.19
N GLY A 603 25.03 25.46 -1.46
CA GLY A 603 24.72 24.11 -1.96
C GLY A 603 25.92 23.16 -1.95
N LEU A 604 27.15 23.65 -2.13
CA LEU A 604 28.33 22.81 -1.96
C LEU A 604 28.50 22.34 -0.51
N ASN A 605 28.18 23.19 0.47
CA ASN A 605 28.21 22.82 1.88
C ASN A 605 27.01 21.92 2.25
N TRP A 606 25.81 22.19 1.75
CA TRP A 606 24.65 21.30 1.92
C TRP A 606 24.87 19.91 1.30
N LEU A 607 25.60 19.80 0.19
CA LEU A 607 25.99 18.51 -0.38
C LEU A 607 26.98 17.75 0.53
N LYS A 608 27.93 18.45 1.19
CA LYS A 608 28.81 17.84 2.21
C LYS A 608 28.03 17.40 3.46
N VAL A 609 27.07 18.22 3.93
CA VAL A 609 26.15 17.87 5.03
C VAL A 609 25.31 16.66 4.67
N HIS A 610 24.83 16.57 3.43
CA HIS A 610 24.02 15.45 2.95
C HIS A 610 24.78 14.13 2.90
N VAL A 611 26.05 14.12 2.46
CA VAL A 611 26.93 12.94 2.57
C VAL A 611 27.06 12.48 4.02
N ALA A 612 27.24 13.41 4.96
CA ALA A 612 27.32 13.11 6.40
C ALA A 612 25.98 12.61 7.00
N ASN A 613 24.85 13.17 6.58
CA ASN A 613 23.51 12.72 6.97
C ASN A 613 23.25 11.27 6.52
N LEU A 614 23.56 10.95 5.26
CA LEU A 614 23.37 9.61 4.66
C LEU A 614 24.33 8.56 5.24
N TYR A 615 25.53 8.97 5.64
CA TYR A 615 26.45 8.13 6.40
C TYR A 615 25.88 7.80 7.80
N ALA A 616 25.19 8.75 8.41
CA ALA A 616 24.53 8.65 9.71
C ALA A 616 25.50 8.17 10.82
N GLY A 617 25.16 7.11 11.56
CA GLY A 617 26.03 6.54 12.61
C GLY A 617 26.33 7.47 13.79
N GLY A 618 25.57 8.56 13.96
CA GLY A 618 25.83 9.62 14.95
C GLY A 618 26.49 10.87 14.36
N VAL A 619 27.01 10.82 13.13
CA VAL A 619 27.48 12.01 12.40
C VAL A 619 26.31 12.96 12.11
N ASP A 620 25.12 12.39 11.88
CA ASP A 620 23.81 13.06 11.80
C ASP A 620 23.40 13.82 13.07
N LYS A 621 24.20 13.75 14.15
CA LYS A 621 23.99 14.46 15.42
C LYS A 621 25.12 15.43 15.79
N LEU A 622 26.04 15.67 14.87
CA LEU A 622 26.93 16.82 14.89
C LEU A 622 26.20 18.09 14.38
N SER A 623 26.77 19.26 14.66
CA SER A 623 26.36 20.52 14.03
C SER A 623 26.70 20.51 12.53
N TYR A 624 26.17 21.46 11.75
CA TYR A 624 26.44 21.51 10.32
C TYR A 624 27.94 21.66 10.00
N GLU A 625 28.71 22.40 10.80
CA GLU A 625 30.17 22.51 10.68
C GLU A 625 30.86 21.17 10.95
N GLY A 626 30.40 20.42 11.98
CA GLY A 626 30.92 19.09 12.28
C GLY A 626 30.60 18.06 11.18
N ARG A 627 29.43 18.16 10.55
CA ARG A 627 29.04 17.34 9.38
C ARG A 627 29.89 17.68 8.14
N ILE A 628 30.12 18.97 7.88
CA ILE A 628 31.02 19.43 6.80
C ILE A 628 32.44 18.91 7.04
N ALA A 629 32.98 19.12 8.24
CA ALA A 629 34.32 18.67 8.62
C ALA A 629 34.48 17.14 8.55
N PHE A 630 33.44 16.37 8.89
CA PHE A 630 33.46 14.91 8.70
C PHE A 630 33.68 14.54 7.23
N THR A 631 32.92 15.14 6.32
CA THR A 631 33.02 14.88 4.87
C THR A 631 34.34 15.39 4.28
N GLU A 632 34.84 16.54 4.74
CA GLU A 632 36.14 17.10 4.31
C GLU A 632 37.34 16.25 4.76
N ASN A 633 37.31 15.72 5.99
CA ASN A 633 38.30 14.75 6.47
C ASN A 633 38.20 13.37 5.80
N ARG A 634 37.25 13.17 4.87
CA ARG A 634 36.96 11.90 4.18
C ARG A 634 36.92 12.02 2.66
N LEU A 635 37.40 13.12 2.08
CA LEU A 635 37.38 13.33 0.62
C LEU A 635 38.07 12.20 -0.16
N ASP A 636 39.15 11.61 0.34
CA ASP A 636 39.79 10.45 -0.31
C ASP A 636 38.89 9.20 -0.35
N ASP A 637 38.03 8.99 0.65
CA ASP A 637 37.05 7.89 0.70
C ASP A 637 35.83 8.17 -0.19
N VAL A 638 35.44 9.45 -0.31
CA VAL A 638 34.43 9.94 -1.26
C VAL A 638 34.89 9.75 -2.71
N PHE A 639 36.12 10.16 -3.03
CA PHE A 639 36.73 10.01 -4.36
C PHE A 639 36.91 8.53 -4.74
N ASP A 640 37.41 7.69 -3.85
CA ASP A 640 37.53 6.24 -4.06
C ASP A 640 36.16 5.58 -4.30
N SER A 641 35.15 5.95 -3.52
CA SER A 641 33.77 5.45 -3.68
C SER A 641 33.14 5.87 -5.01
N ALA A 642 33.48 7.06 -5.52
CA ALA A 642 32.97 7.56 -6.81
C ALA A 642 33.69 6.94 -8.02
N ASP A 643 35.02 6.80 -7.97
CA ASP A 643 35.84 6.31 -9.08
C ASP A 643 35.88 4.78 -9.17
N ARG A 644 35.88 4.09 -8.02
CA ARG A 644 36.06 2.63 -7.91
C ARG A 644 35.02 2.02 -6.97
N PRO A 645 33.71 2.21 -7.23
CA PRO A 645 32.63 1.84 -6.32
C PRO A 645 32.61 0.36 -5.90
N LEU A 646 33.09 -0.56 -6.75
CA LEU A 646 33.18 -2.00 -6.45
C LEU A 646 34.62 -2.51 -6.32
N GLU A 647 35.60 -1.73 -6.76
CA GLU A 647 37.01 -2.11 -6.91
C GLU A 647 37.95 -1.39 -5.94
N GLY A 648 37.48 -0.38 -5.21
CA GLY A 648 38.21 0.41 -4.23
C GLY A 648 37.99 -0.07 -2.79
N ARG A 649 38.07 0.85 -1.84
CA ARG A 649 37.81 0.62 -0.41
C ARG A 649 36.31 0.46 -0.09
N ARG A 650 35.44 0.90 -1.00
CA ARG A 650 33.96 0.79 -0.90
C ARG A 650 33.36 1.43 0.36
N TRP A 651 33.92 2.55 0.82
CA TRP A 651 33.51 3.22 2.05
C TRP A 651 32.01 3.54 2.12
N TRP A 652 31.39 3.87 0.99
CA TRP A 652 29.93 4.07 0.86
C TRP A 652 29.05 2.90 1.37
N LEU A 653 29.60 1.68 1.50
CA LEU A 653 28.90 0.52 2.07
C LEU A 653 28.72 0.57 3.58
N THR A 654 29.39 1.47 4.30
CA THR A 654 29.28 1.58 5.78
C THR A 654 28.30 2.65 6.25
N ALA A 655 27.52 3.23 5.32
CA ALA A 655 26.45 4.21 5.57
C ALA A 655 25.12 3.54 5.99
N GLU A 656 24.20 4.28 6.65
CA GLU A 656 22.82 3.79 6.91
C GLU A 656 21.98 3.75 5.61
N ASP A 657 22.30 4.60 4.62
CA ASP A 657 21.68 4.64 3.28
C ASP A 657 22.74 4.55 2.14
N PRO A 658 23.22 3.34 1.76
CA PRO A 658 24.39 3.18 0.89
C PRO A 658 24.24 3.72 -0.55
N PHE A 659 23.15 3.44 -1.27
CA PHE A 659 23.03 3.86 -2.68
C PHE A 659 22.80 5.38 -2.81
N GLN A 660 22.09 6.00 -1.86
CA GLN A 660 22.02 7.46 -1.74
C GLN A 660 23.41 8.04 -1.40
N CYS A 661 24.13 7.46 -0.43
CA CYS A 661 25.48 7.91 -0.07
C CYS A 661 26.44 7.86 -1.27
N LEU A 662 26.40 6.77 -2.05
CA LEU A 662 27.14 6.62 -3.31
C LEU A 662 26.76 7.67 -4.36
N ALA A 663 25.45 7.95 -4.54
CA ALA A 663 24.98 8.98 -5.46
C ALA A 663 25.52 10.38 -5.08
N ALA A 664 25.47 10.71 -3.79
CA ALA A 664 26.01 11.96 -3.25
C ALA A 664 27.54 12.03 -3.37
N CYS A 665 28.27 10.92 -3.13
CA CYS A 665 29.73 10.86 -3.30
C CYS A 665 30.16 11.10 -4.76
N ILE A 666 29.43 10.50 -5.72
CA ILE A 666 29.65 10.73 -7.16
C ILE A 666 29.42 12.21 -7.50
N ASN A 667 28.31 12.79 -7.03
CA ASN A 667 27.97 14.18 -7.34
C ASN A 667 28.95 15.19 -6.71
N LEU A 668 29.37 14.98 -5.47
CA LEU A 668 30.38 15.80 -4.79
C LEU A 668 31.76 15.66 -5.45
N THR A 669 32.12 14.45 -5.90
CA THR A 669 33.36 14.22 -6.66
C THR A 669 33.38 14.97 -7.99
N GLU A 670 32.27 14.96 -8.73
CA GLU A 670 32.15 15.73 -9.97
C GLU A 670 32.18 17.24 -9.74
N ALA A 671 31.49 17.74 -8.70
CA ALA A 671 31.52 19.15 -8.33
C ALA A 671 32.94 19.62 -7.99
N LEU A 672 33.65 18.91 -7.11
CA LEU A 672 35.00 19.26 -6.66
C LEU A 672 36.08 19.12 -7.75
N ARG A 673 35.82 18.34 -8.82
CA ARG A 673 36.70 18.21 -9.99
C ARG A 673 36.31 19.10 -11.17
N SER A 674 35.21 19.85 -11.07
CA SER A 674 34.84 20.84 -12.07
C SER A 674 35.75 22.09 -11.99
N SER A 675 35.73 22.94 -13.02
CA SER A 675 36.49 24.20 -13.04
C SER A 675 35.99 25.24 -12.03
N SER A 676 34.77 25.08 -11.52
CA SER A 676 34.17 25.91 -10.47
C SER A 676 33.11 25.07 -9.75
N PRO A 677 33.41 24.54 -8.54
CA PRO A 677 32.47 23.72 -7.79
C PRO A 677 31.15 24.42 -7.43
N GLU A 678 31.14 25.76 -7.40
CA GLU A 678 29.93 26.56 -7.18
C GLU A 678 29.01 26.57 -8.42
N ASP A 679 29.56 26.54 -9.63
CA ASP A 679 28.79 26.56 -10.88
C ASP A 679 28.35 25.17 -11.36
N TYR A 680 28.83 24.09 -10.72
CA TYR A 680 28.47 22.72 -11.07
C TYR A 680 26.96 22.47 -10.92
N LEU A 681 26.33 21.98 -12.00
CA LEU A 681 24.90 21.72 -12.06
C LEU A 681 24.53 20.40 -11.37
N SER A 682 24.14 20.47 -10.10
CA SER A 682 23.70 19.30 -9.34
C SER A 682 22.24 18.95 -9.60
N HIS A 683 21.98 17.64 -9.61
CA HIS A 683 20.67 17.01 -9.78
C HIS A 683 20.19 16.25 -8.55
N ILE A 684 21.04 16.09 -7.54
CA ILE A 684 20.73 15.29 -6.34
C ILE A 684 19.75 16.07 -5.46
N PRO A 685 18.62 15.45 -5.03
CA PRO A 685 17.78 16.02 -3.99
C PRO A 685 18.53 16.01 -2.66
N ILE A 686 18.60 17.15 -1.97
CA ILE A 686 19.06 17.21 -0.58
C ILE A 686 17.85 17.06 0.33
N HIS A 687 17.94 16.11 1.26
CA HIS A 687 16.87 15.79 2.20
C HIS A 687 17.02 16.61 3.49
N GLN A 688 15.91 17.09 4.03
CA GLN A 688 15.80 17.68 5.35
C GLN A 688 14.67 16.98 6.11
N ASP A 689 14.98 16.38 7.26
CA ASP A 689 14.10 15.43 7.94
C ASP A 689 13.60 15.98 9.29
N GLY A 690 12.28 15.90 9.52
CA GLY A 690 11.66 16.36 10.76
C GLY A 690 12.07 15.54 11.98
N SER A 691 12.63 16.18 13.00
CA SER A 691 13.18 15.55 14.21
C SER A 691 12.11 14.86 15.07
N CYS A 692 11.75 13.63 14.70
CA CYS A 692 10.59 12.90 15.25
C CYS A 692 9.28 13.69 15.07
N ASN A 693 8.96 14.02 13.82
CA ASN A 693 7.87 14.91 13.41
C ASN A 693 6.52 14.74 14.14
N GLY A 694 6.10 13.51 14.45
CA GLY A 694 4.89 13.26 15.25
C GLY A 694 4.90 13.89 16.66
N LEU A 695 6.06 13.98 17.32
CA LEU A 695 6.22 14.72 18.58
C LEU A 695 6.30 16.24 18.35
N GLN A 696 6.92 16.70 17.26
CA GLN A 696 6.95 18.12 16.90
C GLN A 696 5.52 18.67 16.76
N HIS A 697 4.65 17.95 16.05
CA HIS A 697 3.24 18.28 15.92
C HIS A 697 2.48 18.25 17.26
N TYR A 698 2.83 17.37 18.22
CA TYR A 698 2.22 17.38 19.55
C TYR A 698 2.70 18.52 20.44
N ALA A 699 4.00 18.82 20.46
CA ALA A 699 4.56 19.93 21.23
C ALA A 699 4.01 21.28 20.76
N ALA A 700 3.80 21.46 19.45
CA ALA A 700 3.15 22.64 18.88
C ALA A 700 1.65 22.74 19.23
N LEU A 701 0.91 21.63 19.27
CA LEU A 701 -0.51 21.61 19.72
C LEU A 701 -0.67 21.96 21.20
N GLY A 702 0.23 21.44 22.05
CA GLY A 702 0.21 21.62 23.50
C GLY A 702 0.97 22.84 24.03
N ARG A 703 1.76 23.51 23.18
CA ARG A 703 2.74 24.54 23.58
C ARG A 703 3.69 24.06 24.69
N ASP A 704 4.12 22.81 24.56
CA ASP A 704 5.01 22.12 25.50
C ASP A 704 6.46 22.54 25.25
N LYS A 705 7.05 23.34 26.15
CA LYS A 705 8.40 23.88 25.98
C LYS A 705 9.50 22.83 26.11
N LEU A 706 9.43 21.96 27.11
CA LEU A 706 10.40 20.87 27.30
C LEU A 706 10.30 19.85 26.16
N GLY A 707 9.07 19.54 25.74
CA GLY A 707 8.81 18.73 24.56
C GLY A 707 9.37 19.38 23.28
N ALA A 708 9.22 20.70 23.12
CA ALA A 708 9.72 21.47 21.98
C ALA A 708 11.25 21.49 21.89
N GLU A 709 11.96 21.70 23.01
CA GLU A 709 13.42 21.61 23.11
C GLU A 709 13.92 20.23 22.70
N ALA A 710 13.29 19.15 23.20
CA ALA A 710 13.68 17.77 22.93
C ALA A 710 13.55 17.37 21.44
N VAL A 711 12.75 18.09 20.64
CA VAL A 711 12.44 17.77 19.23
C VAL A 711 12.85 18.87 18.24
N ASN A 712 13.78 19.74 18.65
CA ASN A 712 14.35 20.82 17.84
C ASN A 712 13.34 21.87 17.35
N LEU A 713 12.23 22.10 18.07
CA LEU A 713 11.38 23.28 17.81
C LEU A 713 11.99 24.56 18.40
N VAL A 714 12.80 24.45 19.46
CA VAL A 714 13.65 25.54 19.99
C VAL A 714 15.02 25.47 19.33
N ALA A 715 15.66 26.63 19.11
CA ALA A 715 17.01 26.71 18.56
C ALA A 715 18.08 26.21 19.54
N GLY A 716 19.01 25.38 19.05
CA GLY A 716 20.14 24.87 19.84
C GLY A 716 21.42 24.77 18.98
N GLY A 717 22.59 24.75 19.63
CA GLY A 717 23.89 24.71 18.92
C GLY A 717 24.22 23.39 18.21
N LYS A 718 23.53 22.30 18.57
CA LYS A 718 23.58 21.00 17.90
C LYS A 718 22.18 20.37 17.92
N PRO A 719 21.87 19.38 17.05
CA PRO A 719 20.59 18.68 17.10
C PRO A 719 20.37 17.98 18.45
N ALA A 720 19.22 18.21 19.08
CA ALA A 720 18.69 17.34 20.12
C ALA A 720 18.30 15.98 19.53
N ASP A 721 18.44 14.92 20.33
CA ASP A 721 18.04 13.56 19.96
C ASP A 721 17.14 12.96 21.05
N VAL A 722 15.83 13.19 20.92
CA VAL A 722 14.79 12.66 21.80
C VAL A 722 14.96 11.16 22.09
N TYR A 723 15.43 10.38 21.12
CA TYR A 723 15.66 8.94 21.27
C TYR A 723 16.78 8.62 22.28
N SER A 724 17.87 9.39 22.29
CA SER A 724 18.95 9.24 23.27
C SER A 724 18.55 9.80 24.64
N GLY A 725 17.76 10.88 24.70
CA GLY A 725 17.17 11.39 25.93
C GLY A 725 16.27 10.35 26.62
N ILE A 726 15.37 9.73 25.88
CA ILE A 726 14.51 8.65 26.39
C ILE A 726 15.34 7.40 26.73
N ALA A 727 16.36 7.04 25.93
CA ALA A 727 17.24 5.91 26.28
C ALA A 727 17.95 6.14 27.62
N ALA A 728 18.44 7.37 27.87
CA ALA A 728 19.02 7.74 29.16
C ALA A 728 17.99 7.66 30.30
N ARG A 729 16.77 8.20 30.12
CA ARG A 729 15.72 8.11 31.14
C ARG A 729 15.31 6.67 31.44
N VAL A 730 15.21 5.81 30.42
CA VAL A 730 14.97 4.37 30.59
C VAL A 730 16.09 3.70 31.36
N PHE A 731 17.36 4.01 31.05
CA PHE A 731 18.52 3.49 31.77
C PHE A 731 18.52 3.89 33.24
N GLU A 732 18.21 5.15 33.57
CA GLU A 732 18.10 5.63 34.95
C GLU A 732 17.03 4.85 35.75
N ILE A 733 15.84 4.65 35.17
CA ILE A 733 14.77 3.87 35.81
C ILE A 733 15.20 2.40 35.98
N MET A 734 15.82 1.79 34.96
CA MET A 734 16.33 0.43 35.06
C MET A 734 17.46 0.29 36.09
N ARG A 735 18.30 1.29 36.30
CA ARG A 735 19.32 1.25 37.35
C ARG A 735 18.68 1.25 38.75
N GLY A 736 17.72 2.14 38.98
CA GLY A 736 16.96 2.18 40.24
C GLY A 736 16.12 0.93 40.50
N ASP A 737 15.64 0.24 39.47
CA ASP A 737 15.00 -1.07 39.60
C ASP A 737 16.01 -2.21 39.83
N ALA A 738 17.19 -2.16 39.20
CA ALA A 738 18.25 -3.15 39.37
C ALA A 738 18.89 -3.10 40.77
N GLU A 739 18.85 -1.97 41.48
CA GLU A 739 19.35 -1.87 42.86
C GLU A 739 18.42 -2.54 43.89
N LYS A 740 17.19 -2.92 43.50
CA LYS A 740 16.21 -3.59 44.38
C LYS A 740 16.49 -5.10 44.53
N ASP A 741 15.93 -5.67 45.60
CA ASP A 741 15.96 -7.11 45.86
C ASP A 741 14.99 -7.86 44.90
N PRO A 742 15.48 -8.80 44.06
CA PRO A 742 14.63 -9.57 43.14
C PRO A 742 13.58 -10.46 43.81
N SER A 743 13.70 -10.76 45.12
CA SER A 743 12.68 -11.47 45.89
C SER A 743 11.49 -10.59 46.29
N ILE A 744 11.67 -9.25 46.26
CA ILE A 744 10.64 -8.25 46.57
C ILE A 744 10.09 -7.63 45.27
N GLU A 745 10.97 -7.32 44.32
CA GLU A 745 10.63 -6.72 43.03
C GLU A 745 11.12 -7.63 41.88
N PRO A 746 10.25 -8.49 41.31
CA PRO A 746 10.62 -9.41 40.23
C PRO A 746 11.21 -8.73 38.99
N ASN A 747 10.88 -7.45 38.74
CA ASN A 747 11.45 -6.71 37.62
C ASN A 747 12.95 -6.40 37.81
N ALA A 748 13.49 -6.44 39.04
CA ALA A 748 14.91 -6.15 39.31
C ALA A 748 15.87 -7.14 38.61
N PHE A 749 15.45 -8.40 38.39
CA PHE A 749 16.20 -9.36 37.59
C PHE A 749 16.26 -8.95 36.10
N HIS A 750 15.11 -8.59 35.52
CA HIS A 750 15.06 -8.13 34.13
C HIS A 750 15.79 -6.79 33.93
N ALA A 751 15.74 -5.90 34.91
CA ALA A 751 16.50 -4.65 34.91
C ALA A 751 18.01 -4.91 34.84
N LYS A 752 18.56 -5.78 35.72
CA LYS A 752 19.98 -6.20 35.69
C LYS A 752 20.39 -6.78 34.33
N LEU A 753 19.54 -7.63 33.74
CA LEU A 753 19.77 -8.23 32.43
C LEU A 753 19.80 -7.21 31.27
N LEU A 754 19.06 -6.10 31.41
CA LEU A 754 18.86 -5.12 30.34
C LEU A 754 19.75 -3.87 30.43
N LEU A 755 20.41 -3.58 31.55
CA LEU A 755 21.26 -2.39 31.71
C LEU A 755 22.25 -2.20 30.55
N ASN A 756 22.95 -3.26 30.16
CA ASN A 756 23.93 -3.25 29.06
C ASN A 756 23.30 -3.32 27.65
N GLN A 757 21.97 -3.24 27.55
CA GLN A 757 21.20 -3.33 26.30
C GLN A 757 20.41 -2.05 25.98
N VAL A 758 20.26 -1.13 26.94
CA VAL A 758 19.54 0.14 26.73
C VAL A 758 20.39 1.10 25.90
N ASP A 759 19.94 1.36 24.67
CA ASP A 759 20.52 2.39 23.81
C ASP A 759 19.46 3.03 22.90
N ARG A 760 19.89 4.03 22.12
CA ARG A 760 19.09 4.72 21.11
C ARG A 760 18.40 3.75 20.13
N LYS A 761 19.09 2.70 19.66
CA LYS A 761 18.60 1.75 18.66
C LYS A 761 17.53 0.79 19.23
N LEU A 762 17.59 0.50 20.53
CA LEU A 762 16.54 -0.22 21.25
C LEU A 762 15.23 0.58 21.26
N VAL A 763 15.27 1.85 21.66
CA VAL A 763 14.07 2.67 21.88
C VAL A 763 13.55 3.41 20.63
N LYS A 764 14.41 3.74 19.64
CA LYS A 764 14.07 4.55 18.42
C LYS A 764 12.74 4.15 17.81
N GLN A 765 12.52 2.85 17.56
CA GLN A 765 11.29 2.38 16.91
C GLN A 765 10.04 2.52 17.80
N THR A 766 10.16 2.28 19.11
CA THR A 766 9.03 2.36 20.04
C THR A 766 8.63 3.80 20.33
N VAL A 767 9.59 4.70 20.56
CA VAL A 767 9.34 6.15 20.68
C VAL A 767 8.64 6.67 19.43
N MET A 768 9.26 6.44 18.25
CA MET A 768 8.77 6.93 16.95
C MET A 768 7.36 6.43 16.62
N THR A 769 6.94 5.25 17.10
CA THR A 769 5.63 4.67 16.75
C THR A 769 4.58 4.75 17.86
N SER A 770 4.95 5.04 19.11
CA SER A 770 4.00 5.27 20.20
C SER A 770 3.11 6.50 19.95
N VAL A 771 3.69 7.61 19.47
CA VAL A 771 2.90 8.79 19.01
C VAL A 771 1.94 8.46 17.88
N TYR A 772 2.31 7.50 17.02
CA TYR A 772 1.46 6.97 15.97
C TYR A 772 0.53 5.83 16.43
N GLY A 773 0.27 5.74 17.74
CA GLY A 773 -0.78 4.90 18.34
C GLY A 773 -0.41 3.44 18.55
N VAL A 774 0.89 3.11 18.62
CA VAL A 774 1.33 1.76 18.99
C VAL A 774 0.95 1.45 20.44
N THR A 775 0.18 0.38 20.62
CA THR A 775 -0.14 -0.17 21.95
C THR A 775 1.05 -0.92 22.54
N TYR A 776 1.12 -1.01 23.88
CA TYR A 776 2.09 -1.82 24.64
C TYR A 776 2.49 -3.18 24.02
N ILE A 777 1.53 -3.94 23.46
CA ILE A 777 1.81 -5.23 22.78
C ILE A 777 2.77 -5.04 21.59
N GLY A 778 2.54 -4.02 20.78
CA GLY A 778 3.40 -3.69 19.64
C GLY A 778 4.73 -3.08 20.05
N ALA A 779 4.77 -2.28 21.13
CA ALA A 779 6.01 -1.77 21.72
C ALA A 779 6.92 -2.93 22.19
N ARG A 780 6.36 -3.89 22.95
CA ARG A 780 7.04 -5.15 23.31
C ARG A 780 7.55 -5.89 22.09
N ASP A 781 6.74 -6.07 21.05
CA ASP A 781 7.15 -6.87 19.88
C ASP A 781 8.22 -6.19 19.01
N GLN A 782 8.30 -4.85 19.03
CA GLN A 782 9.42 -4.10 18.46
C GLN A 782 10.70 -4.29 19.30
N ILE A 783 10.60 -4.12 20.62
CA ILE A 783 11.74 -4.26 21.55
C ILE A 783 12.26 -5.71 21.57
N LYS A 784 11.38 -6.73 21.59
CA LYS A 784 11.76 -8.14 21.49
C LYS A 784 12.53 -8.42 20.19
N ARG A 785 12.14 -7.82 19.07
CA ARG A 785 12.91 -7.91 17.82
C ARG A 785 14.28 -7.22 17.96
N ARG A 786 14.34 -5.99 18.47
CA ARG A 786 15.61 -5.25 18.70
C ARG A 786 16.56 -5.93 19.69
N LEU A 787 16.04 -6.72 20.64
CA LEU A 787 16.84 -7.57 21.54
C LEU A 787 17.29 -8.87 20.85
N LYS A 788 16.41 -9.53 20.08
CA LYS A 788 16.75 -10.75 19.33
C LYS A 788 17.79 -10.51 18.24
N GLU A 789 17.81 -9.31 17.65
CA GLU A 789 18.86 -8.86 16.71
C GLU A 789 20.25 -8.71 17.35
N ARG A 790 20.37 -8.78 18.68
CA ARG A 790 21.64 -8.69 19.44
C ARG A 790 22.12 -10.03 19.99
N ASP A 791 21.28 -11.07 19.89
CA ASP A 791 21.47 -12.41 20.50
C ASP A 791 21.85 -12.42 22.00
N ALA A 792 21.51 -11.34 22.72
CA ALA A 792 21.95 -11.10 24.10
C ALA A 792 21.15 -11.86 25.18
N ILE A 793 20.04 -12.50 24.81
CA ILE A 793 19.17 -13.29 25.71
C ILE A 793 18.74 -14.54 24.95
N VAL A 794 19.25 -15.71 25.38
CA VAL A 794 19.12 -16.97 24.63
C VAL A 794 17.77 -17.67 24.87
N ASP A 795 17.19 -17.59 26.08
CA ASP A 795 15.84 -18.12 26.32
C ASP A 795 14.77 -17.18 25.75
N ASP A 796 13.97 -17.70 24.83
CA ASP A 796 12.85 -16.98 24.21
C ASP A 796 11.77 -16.57 25.24
N ASN A 797 11.70 -17.23 26.41
CA ASN A 797 10.83 -16.85 27.53
C ASN A 797 11.38 -15.67 28.32
N GLU A 798 12.64 -15.71 28.75
CA GLU A 798 13.30 -14.57 29.42
C GLU A 798 13.31 -13.34 28.50
N LEU A 799 13.61 -13.52 27.22
CA LEU A 799 13.52 -12.48 26.19
C LEU A 799 12.09 -11.90 26.07
N PHE A 800 11.05 -12.72 26.25
CA PHE A 800 9.67 -12.24 26.29
C PHE A 800 9.38 -11.43 27.57
N ALA A 801 9.85 -11.87 28.73
CA ALA A 801 9.66 -11.18 30.01
C ALA A 801 10.45 -9.85 30.09
N ALA A 802 11.72 -9.88 29.70
CA ALA A 802 12.59 -8.70 29.57
C ALA A 802 12.00 -7.67 28.58
N SER A 803 11.55 -8.10 27.40
CA SER A 803 10.88 -7.19 26.45
C SER A 803 9.55 -6.63 26.97
N CYS A 804 8.83 -7.35 27.85
CA CYS A 804 7.65 -6.80 28.54
C CYS A 804 8.03 -5.68 29.51
N TYR A 805 9.04 -5.91 30.36
CA TYR A 805 9.54 -4.90 31.29
C TYR A 805 10.08 -3.66 30.54
N ALA A 806 11.01 -3.86 29.60
CA ALA A 806 11.58 -2.78 28.79
C ALA A 806 10.51 -1.95 28.05
N ALA A 807 9.44 -2.58 27.55
CA ALA A 807 8.34 -1.87 26.90
C ALA A 807 7.51 -1.02 27.88
N LYS A 808 7.33 -1.47 29.14
CA LYS A 808 6.72 -0.62 30.18
C LYS A 808 7.62 0.58 30.46
N THR A 809 8.90 0.35 30.80
CA THR A 809 9.85 1.41 31.17
C THR A 809 10.03 2.44 30.05
N THR A 810 10.07 2.00 28.79
CA THR A 810 10.13 2.90 27.63
C THR A 810 8.85 3.72 27.45
N MET A 811 7.68 3.16 27.76
CA MET A 811 6.43 3.92 27.74
C MET A 811 6.37 4.91 28.90
N THR A 812 6.72 4.52 30.13
CA THR A 812 6.75 5.43 31.29
C THR A 812 7.71 6.59 31.09
N ALA A 813 8.93 6.35 30.59
CA ALA A 813 9.89 7.41 30.26
C ALA A 813 9.35 8.38 29.18
N LEU A 814 8.56 7.90 28.21
CA LEU A 814 7.90 8.74 27.21
C LEU A 814 6.72 9.52 27.81
N GLU A 815 6.01 8.95 28.79
CA GLU A 815 4.91 9.61 29.51
C GLU A 815 5.42 10.75 30.40
N GLU A 816 6.53 10.55 31.11
CA GLU A 816 7.19 11.56 31.95
C GLU A 816 7.79 12.72 31.13
N MET A 817 8.24 12.47 29.89
CA MET A 817 8.90 13.49 29.07
C MET A 817 7.95 14.29 28.16
N PHE A 818 6.70 13.86 27.98
CA PHE A 818 5.77 14.46 27.01
C PHE A 818 4.31 14.47 27.54
N GLU A 819 4.11 14.98 28.74
CA GLU A 819 2.79 15.00 29.41
C GLU A 819 1.71 15.74 28.60
N ALA A 820 2.03 16.88 27.99
CA ALA A 820 1.08 17.62 27.15
C ALA A 820 0.62 16.79 25.94
N ALA A 821 1.54 16.11 25.27
CA ALA A 821 1.22 15.17 24.19
C ALA A 821 0.32 14.04 24.69
N ARG A 822 0.63 13.47 25.87
CA ARG A 822 -0.13 12.40 26.52
C ARG A 822 -1.57 12.82 26.82
N SER A 823 -1.76 14.05 27.30
CA SER A 823 -3.06 14.66 27.60
C SER A 823 -3.89 14.92 26.35
N ILE A 824 -3.29 15.45 25.27
CA ILE A 824 -3.96 15.64 23.97
C ILE A 824 -4.35 14.28 23.35
N MET A 825 -3.47 13.27 23.42
CA MET A 825 -3.79 11.89 22.99
C MET A 825 -4.96 11.30 23.78
N GLY A 826 -5.04 11.57 25.09
CA GLY A 826 -6.15 11.18 25.95
C GLY A 826 -7.46 11.84 25.55
N TRP A 827 -7.47 13.18 25.47
CA TRP A 827 -8.62 13.99 25.08
C TRP A 827 -9.18 13.59 23.71
N LEU A 828 -8.33 13.50 22.67
CA LEU A 828 -8.73 12.99 21.35
C LEU A 828 -9.36 11.59 21.47
N GLY A 829 -8.73 10.69 22.23
CA GLY A 829 -9.25 9.33 22.46
C GLY A 829 -10.64 9.30 23.10
N ASP A 830 -10.96 10.23 23.99
CA ASP A 830 -12.26 10.28 24.67
C ASP A 830 -13.34 11.07 23.92
N CYS A 831 -12.99 12.08 23.14
CA CYS A 831 -13.89 12.61 22.10
C CYS A 831 -14.28 11.52 21.09
N ALA A 832 -13.32 10.70 20.65
CA ALA A 832 -13.58 9.56 19.77
C ALA A 832 -14.40 8.43 20.44
N LYS A 833 -14.33 8.29 21.77
CA LYS A 833 -15.16 7.36 22.55
C LYS A 833 -16.63 7.79 22.56
N ILE A 834 -16.88 9.09 22.72
CA ILE A 834 -18.20 9.72 22.75
C ILE A 834 -18.88 9.63 21.36
N ILE A 835 -18.19 10.03 20.28
CA ILE A 835 -18.73 9.91 18.91
C ILE A 835 -19.08 8.44 18.56
N ALA A 836 -18.28 7.49 19.07
CA ALA A 836 -18.48 6.08 18.80
C ALA A 836 -19.52 5.38 19.69
N SER A 837 -20.04 6.01 20.77
CA SER A 837 -21.20 5.46 21.49
C SER A 837 -22.49 5.62 20.67
N GLU A 838 -22.63 6.76 19.98
CA GLU A 838 -23.73 7.05 19.04
C GLU A 838 -23.58 6.30 17.71
N ASN A 839 -22.70 5.30 17.69
CA ASN A 839 -22.38 4.44 16.55
C ASN A 839 -21.89 5.21 15.31
N GLN A 840 -21.37 6.43 15.47
CA GLN A 840 -20.82 7.22 14.37
C GLN A 840 -19.30 7.03 14.22
N PRO A 841 -18.76 7.15 12.98
CA PRO A 841 -17.33 7.19 12.77
C PRO A 841 -16.80 8.58 13.10
N VAL A 842 -15.59 8.67 13.65
CA VAL A 842 -14.93 9.96 13.83
C VAL A 842 -14.61 10.56 12.46
N ARG A 843 -14.97 11.83 12.28
CA ARG A 843 -14.77 12.62 11.05
C ARG A 843 -14.29 14.01 11.43
N TRP A 844 -13.42 14.63 10.62
CA TRP A 844 -12.99 16.02 10.79
C TRP A 844 -12.56 16.59 9.43
N SER A 845 -12.39 17.90 9.36
CA SER A 845 -11.73 18.56 8.23
C SER A 845 -10.30 18.91 8.62
N THR A 846 -9.34 18.77 7.72
CA THR A 846 -8.00 19.34 7.93
C THR A 846 -8.02 20.86 7.80
N PRO A 847 -6.98 21.59 8.27
CA PRO A 847 -6.83 23.02 8.01
C PRO A 847 -6.80 23.40 6.51
N LEU A 848 -6.59 22.43 5.60
CA LEU A 848 -6.67 22.61 4.14
C LEU A 848 -8.02 22.17 3.54
N GLY A 849 -9.06 21.99 4.36
CA GLY A 849 -10.42 21.64 3.92
C GLY A 849 -10.64 20.18 3.51
N LEU A 850 -9.64 19.30 3.65
CA LEU A 850 -9.78 17.89 3.29
C LEU A 850 -10.68 17.15 4.32
N PRO A 851 -11.81 16.55 3.91
CA PRO A 851 -12.64 15.77 4.83
C PRO A 851 -12.02 14.39 5.10
N VAL A 852 -11.66 14.14 6.36
CA VAL A 852 -11.17 12.85 6.85
C VAL A 852 -12.29 12.10 7.56
N VAL A 853 -12.46 10.81 7.25
CA VAL A 853 -13.45 9.92 7.90
C VAL A 853 -12.80 8.59 8.26
N GLN A 854 -12.93 8.16 9.52
CA GLN A 854 -12.31 6.92 9.99
C GLN A 854 -13.06 5.66 9.50
N PRO A 855 -12.38 4.72 8.81
CA PRO A 855 -13.02 3.59 8.15
C PRO A 855 -13.34 2.41 9.10
N TYR A 856 -13.17 2.56 10.41
CA TYR A 856 -13.20 1.42 11.35
C TYR A 856 -14.64 1.00 11.69
N ARG A 857 -15.21 0.17 10.80
CA ARG A 857 -16.53 -0.48 10.91
C ARG A 857 -16.38 -1.98 11.15
N ASN A 858 -17.36 -2.61 11.80
CA ASN A 858 -17.39 -4.05 11.95
C ASN A 858 -17.72 -4.69 10.61
N HIS A 859 -16.95 -5.69 10.17
CA HIS A 859 -17.22 -6.38 8.91
C HIS A 859 -18.22 -7.53 9.13
N GLY A 860 -19.34 -7.46 8.42
CA GLY A 860 -20.23 -8.58 8.17
C GLY A 860 -19.62 -9.57 7.16
N ARG A 861 -20.41 -10.58 6.79
CA ARG A 861 -19.99 -11.65 5.86
C ARG A 861 -21.09 -11.91 4.84
N ARG A 862 -20.77 -11.75 3.55
CA ARG A 862 -21.66 -12.16 2.43
C ARG A 862 -21.10 -13.44 1.82
N LEU A 863 -21.93 -14.47 1.69
CA LEU A 863 -21.56 -15.73 1.06
C LEU A 863 -21.89 -15.68 -0.42
N VAL A 864 -20.86 -15.78 -1.26
CA VAL A 864 -20.99 -15.73 -2.73
C VAL A 864 -20.62 -17.09 -3.30
N LYS A 865 -21.58 -17.77 -3.94
CA LYS A 865 -21.34 -19.03 -4.66
C LYS A 865 -20.63 -18.71 -5.98
N THR A 866 -19.42 -19.25 -6.18
CA THR A 866 -18.66 -19.13 -7.43
C THR A 866 -18.45 -20.50 -8.07
N SER A 867 -17.73 -20.55 -9.20
CA SER A 867 -17.34 -21.80 -9.88
C SER A 867 -16.33 -22.64 -9.09
N LEU A 868 -15.50 -22.02 -8.23
CA LEU A 868 -14.43 -22.71 -7.50
C LEU A 868 -14.85 -23.16 -6.10
N GLN A 869 -15.60 -22.32 -5.38
CA GLN A 869 -16.07 -22.58 -4.01
C GLN A 869 -17.10 -21.51 -3.58
N VAL A 870 -17.69 -21.65 -2.39
CA VAL A 870 -18.44 -20.56 -1.75
C VAL A 870 -17.45 -19.63 -1.05
N LEU A 871 -17.33 -18.40 -1.53
CA LEU A 871 -16.45 -17.39 -0.94
C LEU A 871 -17.18 -16.61 0.15
N THR A 872 -16.44 -16.23 1.20
CA THR A 872 -16.92 -15.34 2.26
C THR A 872 -16.34 -13.94 2.04
N LEU A 873 -17.08 -13.08 1.36
CA LEU A 873 -16.72 -11.68 1.21
C LEU A 873 -16.92 -10.93 2.54
N ARG A 874 -16.07 -9.95 2.81
CA ARG A 874 -16.29 -8.97 3.87
C ARG A 874 -17.13 -7.83 3.31
N CYS A 875 -18.19 -7.47 4.03
CA CYS A 875 -18.96 -6.27 3.75
C CYS A 875 -18.96 -5.44 5.03
N ASP A 876 -18.84 -4.12 4.94
CA ASP A 876 -18.94 -3.27 6.13
C ASP A 876 -20.38 -3.26 6.64
N THR A 877 -20.54 -3.19 7.96
CA THR A 877 -21.84 -2.99 8.61
C THR A 877 -21.97 -1.56 9.09
N ASP A 878 -23.21 -1.16 9.38
CA ASP A 878 -23.50 0.15 9.97
C ASP A 878 -22.92 0.31 11.38
N LYS A 879 -22.45 -0.77 12.02
CA LYS A 879 -21.87 -0.73 13.38
C LYS A 879 -20.38 -0.38 13.39
N VAL A 880 -19.97 0.69 14.08
CA VAL A 880 -18.56 1.11 14.19
C VAL A 880 -17.76 0.28 15.20
N MET A 881 -16.44 0.21 15.01
CA MET A 881 -15.51 -0.41 15.95
C MET A 881 -15.01 0.61 16.97
N ALA A 882 -15.83 0.95 17.98
CA ALA A 882 -15.52 2.01 18.96
C ALA A 882 -14.10 1.93 19.56
N LYS A 883 -13.62 0.74 19.93
CA LYS A 883 -12.23 0.57 20.41
C LYS A 883 -11.17 0.99 19.39
N ARG A 884 -11.37 0.68 18.09
CA ARG A 884 -10.45 1.10 17.02
C ARG A 884 -10.54 2.60 16.75
N GLN A 885 -11.75 3.16 16.69
CA GLN A 885 -11.99 4.61 16.56
C GLN A 885 -11.20 5.38 17.63
N ARG A 886 -11.39 5.06 18.93
CA ARG A 886 -10.63 5.62 20.06
C ARG A 886 -9.11 5.49 19.88
N THR A 887 -8.58 4.30 19.64
CA THR A 887 -7.12 4.10 19.54
C THR A 887 -6.47 4.71 18.30
N ALA A 888 -7.24 4.96 17.23
CA ALA A 888 -6.71 5.41 15.96
C ALA A 888 -6.96 6.91 15.68
N PHE A 889 -7.79 7.60 16.47
CA PHE A 889 -8.00 9.04 16.27
C PHE A 889 -6.77 9.90 16.55
N PRO A 890 -6.10 9.82 17.71
CA PRO A 890 -4.89 10.61 17.96
C PRO A 890 -3.84 10.51 16.83
N PRO A 891 -3.42 9.32 16.38
CA PRO A 891 -2.41 9.23 15.32
C PRO A 891 -2.96 9.65 13.96
N ASN A 892 -4.21 9.33 13.60
CA ASN A 892 -4.74 9.75 12.30
C ASN A 892 -4.94 11.27 12.21
N PHE A 893 -5.19 11.94 13.34
CA PHE A 893 -5.27 13.40 13.42
C PHE A 893 -3.90 14.05 13.17
N VAL A 894 -2.83 13.59 13.85
CA VAL A 894 -1.46 14.07 13.58
C VAL A 894 -1.02 13.77 12.14
N HIS A 895 -1.33 12.58 11.61
CA HIS A 895 -1.13 12.24 10.18
C HIS A 895 -1.94 13.10 9.19
N SER A 896 -2.85 13.96 9.67
CA SER A 896 -3.57 14.94 8.84
C SER A 896 -2.99 16.35 8.98
N LEU A 897 -2.26 16.62 10.06
CA LEU A 897 -1.48 17.85 10.25
C LEU A 897 -0.13 17.78 9.53
N ASP A 898 0.57 16.63 9.57
CA ASP A 898 1.83 16.45 8.83
C ASP A 898 1.62 16.55 7.30
N GLY A 899 0.57 15.91 6.77
CA GLY A 899 0.14 16.07 5.39
C GLY A 899 -0.24 17.52 5.04
N SER A 900 -0.85 18.27 5.97
CA SER A 900 -1.20 19.68 5.75
C SER A 900 0.05 20.57 5.71
N HIS A 901 0.98 20.41 6.64
CA HIS A 901 2.26 21.14 6.67
C HIS A 901 3.11 20.88 5.42
N MET A 902 3.19 19.62 4.98
CA MET A 902 3.88 19.23 3.75
C MET A 902 3.23 19.86 2.52
N MET A 903 1.90 19.91 2.44
CA MET A 903 1.18 20.55 1.33
C MET A 903 1.37 22.08 1.31
N MET A 904 1.29 22.74 2.46
CA MET A 904 1.54 24.20 2.58
C MET A 904 2.97 24.55 2.16
N THR A 905 3.95 23.77 2.62
CA THR A 905 5.37 23.93 2.26
C THR A 905 5.57 23.72 0.76
N ALA A 906 5.04 22.65 0.18
CA ALA A 906 5.19 22.35 -1.26
C ALA A 906 4.68 23.49 -2.16
N ILE A 907 3.49 24.06 -1.86
CA ILE A 907 2.92 25.18 -2.61
C ILE A 907 3.82 26.42 -2.51
N ALA A 908 4.27 26.77 -1.29
CA ALA A 908 5.14 27.92 -1.08
C ALA A 908 6.51 27.76 -1.75
N CYS A 909 7.10 26.55 -1.73
CA CYS A 909 8.35 26.26 -2.45
C CYS A 909 8.20 26.46 -3.97
N LYS A 910 7.10 26.00 -4.55
CA LYS A 910 6.77 26.24 -5.97
C LYS A 910 6.54 27.73 -6.28
N GLN A 911 5.89 28.48 -5.39
CA GLN A 911 5.71 29.93 -5.54
C GLN A 911 7.05 30.68 -5.48
N ALA A 912 8.01 30.18 -4.69
CA ALA A 912 9.41 30.63 -4.70
C ALA A 912 10.24 30.09 -5.89
N GLY A 913 9.64 29.35 -6.82
CA GLY A 913 10.32 28.81 -8.00
C GLY A 913 11.29 27.65 -7.72
N MET A 914 11.12 26.93 -6.61
CA MET A 914 11.96 25.79 -6.21
C MET A 914 11.31 24.45 -6.57
N ASN A 915 12.13 23.44 -6.88
CA ASN A 915 11.64 22.07 -7.07
C ASN A 915 11.49 21.40 -5.70
N PHE A 916 10.35 20.76 -5.45
CA PHE A 916 10.01 20.14 -4.16
C PHE A 916 9.56 18.69 -4.32
N ALA A 917 10.04 17.81 -3.45
CA ALA A 917 9.48 16.48 -3.23
C ALA A 917 9.35 16.20 -1.72
N GLY A 918 8.45 15.29 -1.34
CA GLY A 918 8.13 15.03 0.06
C GLY A 918 7.91 13.55 0.35
N VAL A 919 8.81 12.94 1.12
CA VAL A 919 8.64 11.60 1.69
C VAL A 919 8.01 11.76 3.08
N HIS A 920 6.74 12.17 3.10
CA HIS A 920 5.97 12.49 4.31
C HIS A 920 6.58 13.60 5.17
N ASP A 921 7.43 13.24 6.14
CA ASP A 921 8.12 14.09 7.11
C ASP A 921 9.59 14.39 6.73
N SER A 922 9.97 14.06 5.49
CA SER A 922 11.27 14.36 4.86
C SER A 922 11.05 15.20 3.60
N TYR A 923 11.61 16.42 3.56
CA TYR A 923 11.39 17.43 2.51
C TYR A 923 12.65 17.62 1.66
N TRP A 924 12.50 17.60 0.34
CA TRP A 924 13.61 17.47 -0.60
C TRP A 924 13.62 18.59 -1.64
N THR A 925 14.78 19.22 -1.85
CA THR A 925 14.98 20.26 -2.88
C THR A 925 16.42 20.23 -3.44
N HIS A 926 16.79 21.14 -4.36
CA HIS A 926 18.18 21.26 -4.83
C HIS A 926 19.07 21.86 -3.74
N ALA A 927 20.36 21.51 -3.72
CA ALA A 927 21.29 21.96 -2.68
C ALA A 927 21.38 23.50 -2.53
N CYS A 928 21.24 24.25 -3.62
CA CYS A 928 21.21 25.72 -3.61
C CYS A 928 19.95 26.32 -2.96
N ASP A 929 18.85 25.55 -2.92
CA ASP A 929 17.52 25.99 -2.50
C ASP A 929 17.23 25.64 -1.02
N VAL A 930 18.09 24.84 -0.37
CA VAL A 930 17.84 24.25 0.97
C VAL A 930 17.62 25.33 2.04
N ASP A 931 18.44 26.38 2.09
CA ASP A 931 18.26 27.48 3.07
C ASP A 931 16.87 28.13 2.94
N LYS A 932 16.40 28.32 1.70
CA LYS A 932 15.11 28.95 1.44
C LYS A 932 13.94 27.99 1.67
N MET A 933 14.10 26.70 1.41
CA MET A 933 13.14 25.67 1.84
C MET A 933 13.06 25.60 3.38
N ASN A 934 14.19 25.67 4.08
CA ASN A 934 14.27 25.66 5.53
C ASN A 934 13.60 26.89 6.18
N GLN A 935 13.71 28.07 5.56
CA GLN A 935 12.89 29.22 5.94
C GLN A 935 11.39 28.93 5.75
N ILE A 936 10.99 28.53 4.54
CA ILE A 936 9.57 28.34 4.17
C ILE A 936 8.89 27.25 5.02
N LEU A 937 9.57 26.14 5.31
CA LEU A 937 8.97 25.07 6.11
C LEU A 937 8.74 25.48 7.58
N ARG A 938 9.55 26.40 8.13
CA ARG A 938 9.34 26.98 9.47
C ARG A 938 8.19 27.97 9.46
N GLU A 939 8.19 28.90 8.49
CA GLU A 939 7.09 29.85 8.26
C GLU A 939 5.74 29.12 8.14
N LYS A 940 5.67 28.04 7.34
CA LYS A 940 4.45 27.24 7.16
C LYS A 940 4.11 26.30 8.31
N PHE A 941 5.05 26.01 9.21
CA PHE A 941 4.73 25.32 10.48
C PHE A 941 4.08 26.30 11.46
N VAL A 942 4.62 27.52 11.59
CA VAL A 942 4.06 28.57 12.46
C VAL A 942 2.68 29.00 11.96
N GLU A 943 2.51 29.26 10.66
CA GLU A 943 1.21 29.60 10.03
C GLU A 943 0.13 28.52 10.22
N LEU A 944 0.53 27.25 10.34
CA LEU A 944 -0.39 26.15 10.67
C LEU A 944 -0.82 26.19 12.14
N TYR A 945 0.10 26.49 13.06
CA TYR A 945 -0.12 26.40 14.51
C TYR A 945 -0.42 27.72 15.25
N GLU A 946 -0.39 28.86 14.55
CA GLU A 946 -1.08 30.08 14.97
C GLU A 946 -2.62 29.94 14.85
N GLN A 947 -3.12 28.93 14.13
CA GLN A 947 -4.54 28.59 14.07
C GLN A 947 -4.99 27.80 15.32
N PRO A 948 -6.20 28.05 15.86
CA PRO A 948 -6.73 27.35 17.04
C PRO A 948 -7.27 25.94 16.66
N ILE A 949 -6.35 25.03 16.30
CA ILE A 949 -6.66 23.71 15.71
C ILE A 949 -7.53 22.81 16.62
N LEU A 950 -7.33 22.85 17.94
CA LEU A 950 -8.06 21.97 18.86
C LEU A 950 -9.45 22.52 19.19
N GLU A 951 -9.57 23.84 19.23
CA GLU A 951 -10.80 24.60 19.39
C GLU A 951 -11.72 24.37 18.19
N ASN A 952 -11.22 24.60 16.96
CA ASN A 952 -11.96 24.37 15.72
C ASN A 952 -12.44 22.91 15.59
N LEU A 953 -11.66 21.95 16.10
CA LEU A 953 -12.03 20.54 16.16
C LEU A 953 -13.16 20.28 17.17
N LEU A 954 -13.06 20.87 18.37
CA LEU A 954 -14.07 20.76 19.42
C LEU A 954 -15.40 21.42 19.02
N GLU A 955 -15.33 22.62 18.44
CA GLU A 955 -16.49 23.34 17.89
C GLU A 955 -17.17 22.51 16.79
N SER A 956 -16.42 22.01 15.80
CA SER A 956 -16.99 21.16 14.74
C SER A 956 -17.58 19.83 15.25
N PHE A 957 -17.10 19.32 16.38
CA PHE A 957 -17.71 18.19 17.09
C PHE A 957 -19.00 18.58 17.81
N GLN A 958 -19.05 19.73 18.47
CA GLN A 958 -20.26 20.27 19.12
C GLN A 958 -21.35 20.61 18.09
N GLU A 959 -21.01 21.23 16.95
CA GLU A 959 -21.91 21.44 15.82
C GLU A 959 -22.44 20.13 15.23
N SER A 960 -21.54 19.13 15.06
CA SER A 960 -21.92 17.82 14.51
C SER A 960 -22.79 17.00 15.46
N PHE A 961 -22.70 17.24 16.77
CA PHE A 961 -23.30 16.43 17.83
C PHE A 961 -23.80 17.31 19.00
N PRO A 962 -24.77 18.21 18.79
CA PRO A 962 -25.18 19.21 19.78
C PRO A 962 -25.85 18.64 21.04
N THR A 963 -26.16 17.35 21.06
CA THR A 963 -26.67 16.61 22.23
C THR A 963 -25.57 15.93 23.05
N LEU A 964 -24.31 15.93 22.59
CA LEU A 964 -23.19 15.27 23.26
C LEU A 964 -22.31 16.29 23.99
N GLN A 965 -21.98 15.99 25.25
CA GLN A 965 -21.02 16.78 26.03
C GLN A 965 -19.62 16.21 25.81
N PHE A 966 -18.73 17.04 25.24
CA PHE A 966 -17.32 16.72 25.03
C PHE A 966 -16.47 17.23 26.21
N PRO A 967 -15.37 16.53 26.56
CA PRO A 967 -14.45 17.01 27.58
C PRO A 967 -13.80 18.36 27.16
N PRO A 968 -13.50 19.25 28.13
CA PRO A 968 -12.78 20.49 27.85
C PRO A 968 -11.39 20.20 27.26
N LEU A 969 -10.82 21.18 26.56
CA LEU A 969 -9.46 21.08 26.04
C LEU A 969 -8.45 20.89 27.19
N PRO A 970 -7.37 20.12 26.97
CA PRO A 970 -6.21 20.13 27.87
C PRO A 970 -5.62 21.54 27.98
N GLU A 971 -5.02 21.83 29.12
CA GLU A 971 -4.22 23.05 29.30
C GLU A 971 -3.03 23.06 28.33
N ARG A 972 -2.62 24.26 27.93
CA ARG A 972 -1.43 24.50 27.09
C ARG A 972 -0.31 25.10 27.93
N GLY A 973 0.93 24.74 27.58
CA GLY A 973 2.12 25.38 28.11
C GLY A 973 2.42 26.75 27.49
N ASP A 974 3.62 27.25 27.75
CA ASP A 974 4.08 28.61 27.49
C ASP A 974 4.96 28.77 26.24
N PHE A 975 5.17 27.70 25.46
CA PHE A 975 6.06 27.73 24.28
C PHE A 975 5.62 28.74 23.21
N ASP A 976 6.49 29.71 22.90
CA ASP A 976 6.30 30.58 21.74
C ASP A 976 6.69 29.85 20.46
N LEU A 977 5.68 29.65 19.62
CA LEU A 977 5.78 29.04 18.31
C LEU A 977 6.79 29.76 17.39
N ARG A 978 7.08 31.04 17.64
CA ARG A 978 8.01 31.83 16.82
C ARG A 978 9.47 31.46 17.04
N GLU A 979 9.81 30.78 18.14
CA GLU A 979 11.12 30.18 18.36
C GLU A 979 11.48 29.17 17.24
N VAL A 980 10.47 28.57 16.58
CA VAL A 980 10.65 27.62 15.45
C VAL A 980 11.29 28.27 14.22
N LEU A 981 11.09 29.58 14.00
CA LEU A 981 11.65 30.30 12.84
C LEU A 981 13.19 30.32 12.86
N GLU A 982 13.76 30.44 14.06
CA GLU A 982 15.20 30.50 14.31
C GLU A 982 15.83 29.11 14.53
N SER A 983 15.04 28.03 14.65
CA SER A 983 15.59 26.69 14.94
C SER A 983 16.33 26.08 13.74
N PRO A 984 17.67 25.94 13.79
CA PRO A 984 18.44 25.42 12.66
C PRO A 984 18.23 23.92 12.44
N TYR A 985 17.72 23.18 13.44
CA TYR A 985 17.62 21.72 13.44
C TYR A 985 16.18 21.17 13.46
N PHE A 986 15.16 22.02 13.34
CA PHE A 986 13.75 21.61 13.27
C PHE A 986 13.51 20.52 12.21
N PHE A 987 13.98 20.77 10.99
CA PHE A 987 14.26 19.80 9.93
C PHE A 987 15.77 19.92 9.62
N ASN A 988 16.50 18.80 9.47
CA ASN A 988 17.96 18.79 9.28
C ASN A 988 18.54 17.55 8.58
#